data_AF-A0A5B9P896-F1
#
_entry.id   AF-A0A5B9P896-F1
#
_cell.length_a   1.000
_cell.length_b   1.000
_cell.length_c   1.000
_cell.angle_alpha   90.00
_cell.angle_beta   90.00
_cell.angle_gamma   90.00
#
_symmetry.space_group_name_H-M   'P 1'
#
loop_
_entity.id
_entity.type
_entity.pdbx_description
1 polymer ?
#
loop_
_entity_poly.entity_id
_entity_poly.type
_entity_poly.pdbx_seq_one_letter_code
_entity_poly.pdbx_strand_id
1 'polypeptide(L)'
;MDQITSKQYIDHLLSSAGNAEAIEIQQQRFDSVAEKISAKIKALLRPETVASIILQIGLRDIERHNVSTEFELSDFSGHARHLRALIATTNFSDRDSAVECEDIDELFEQCGLLWKVLADRSWIESLKPSNPAHPGDDTHRAAALSMSLLDTFQQEITYYEFVKDHILALFSDFSKQIIEPATSLCVTEVVHAFDHVLDYLIPERMNLIREASSVLYAKHEEFKGAAQSFTCDADMDKWIEEDPDRARLGNIFKERSRKIDSLFEFDVKDFEPVLGSKASAFLEFFSFIPNGTYEDYCYPLDNDIVRSRPFAELQDGKYLLFDMYRAGFSPLYRIPELFESDRQKQRLYKQRDKLLERDAAKYIGEVFRPDLQAESYYIPFSEEGKLAERDLLLFNNGTLLIVESKAKPLRSIGRHGANLVKIRDDIKATIKEGYEQACSVVNYIDRSDKTICLFDKNGNVTDTLDKSAIKQIVPVVFLDSYFGLLATDPTIWLSKDEVAGYPWIIDRDTFRTIALRVDSPEKLIDFLTWRIREHGRFNEADEATIAGYFVQHGPVPLPNDGTQVRLDDSYDKVFDAAYFRSKGMDIPDPVADENPVWSTMRRDGDQLLLEIDGKEYDRLNLESGVSHRDLLKERRKRRKRRKKLLKKRKKK
;
A
#
# COMPACT_ATOMS: atom_id res chain seq x y z
N MET A 1 7.70 -27.99 -7.97
CA MET A 1 6.55 -28.17 -7.06
C MET A 1 5.41 -28.74 -7.88
N ASP A 2 5.31 -30.06 -7.91
CA ASP A 2 4.22 -30.77 -8.59
C ASP A 2 2.94 -30.61 -7.77
N GLN A 3 1.86 -30.16 -8.41
CA GLN A 3 0.42 -30.25 -8.04
C GLN A 3 0.05 -30.54 -6.56
N ILE A 4 0.62 -29.83 -5.59
CA ILE A 4 0.07 -29.75 -4.23
C ILE A 4 -0.88 -28.56 -4.23
N THR A 5 -2.13 -28.79 -3.83
CA THR A 5 -3.15 -27.74 -3.73
C THR A 5 -2.78 -26.78 -2.58
N SER A 6 -3.20 -25.51 -2.65
CA SER A 6 -2.91 -24.52 -1.59
C SER A 6 -3.28 -25.01 -0.19
N LYS A 7 -4.31 -25.87 -0.09
CA LYS A 7 -4.71 -26.47 1.18
C LYS A 7 -3.85 -27.65 1.64
N GLN A 8 -3.51 -28.60 0.78
CA GLN A 8 -2.57 -29.66 1.16
C GLN A 8 -1.22 -29.09 1.60
N TYR A 9 -0.86 -27.95 1.01
CA TYR A 9 0.28 -27.15 1.43
C TYR A 9 0.06 -26.53 2.82
N ILE A 10 -1.04 -25.79 3.05
CA ILE A 10 -1.41 -25.24 4.38
C ILE A 10 -1.49 -26.33 5.46
N ASP A 11 -2.14 -27.47 5.19
CA ASP A 11 -2.25 -28.58 6.13
C ASP A 11 -0.88 -29.20 6.44
N HIS A 12 0.00 -29.31 5.43
CA HIS A 12 1.39 -29.71 5.62
C HIS A 12 2.17 -28.70 6.48
N LEU A 13 1.94 -27.39 6.28
CA LEU A 13 2.55 -26.35 7.11
C LEU A 13 2.04 -26.40 8.55
N LEU A 14 0.73 -26.53 8.74
CA LEU A 14 0.10 -26.70 10.05
C LEU A 14 0.51 -28.00 10.74
N SER A 15 0.84 -29.07 10.01
CA SER A 15 1.37 -30.31 10.59
C SER A 15 2.71 -30.13 11.31
N SER A 16 3.43 -29.04 11.00
CA SER A 16 4.68 -28.65 11.66
C SER A 16 4.44 -27.79 12.91
N ALA A 17 3.20 -27.32 13.17
CA ALA A 17 2.90 -26.43 14.29
C ALA A 17 3.28 -27.05 15.65
N GLY A 18 3.94 -26.27 16.51
CA GLY A 18 4.41 -26.77 17.81
C GLY A 18 5.65 -27.69 17.74
N ASN A 19 6.11 -28.10 16.55
CA ASN A 19 7.30 -28.93 16.37
C ASN A 19 8.46 -28.08 15.81
N ALA A 20 9.37 -27.66 16.70
CA ALA A 20 10.49 -26.78 16.35
C ALA A 20 11.39 -27.34 15.24
N GLU A 21 11.67 -28.65 15.25
CA GLU A 21 12.51 -29.31 14.24
C GLU A 21 11.82 -29.36 12.88
N ALA A 22 10.53 -29.70 12.84
CA ALA A 22 9.75 -29.70 11.59
C ALA A 22 9.65 -28.30 10.99
N ILE A 23 9.44 -27.29 11.83
CA ILE A 23 9.42 -25.88 11.43
C ILE A 23 10.77 -25.46 10.85
N GLU A 24 11.88 -25.75 11.53
CA GLU A 24 13.22 -25.41 11.05
C GLU A 24 13.53 -26.06 9.70
N ILE A 25 13.14 -27.33 9.51
CA ILE A 25 13.28 -28.02 8.23
C ILE A 25 12.48 -27.32 7.12
N GLN A 26 11.25 -26.89 7.38
CA GLN A 26 10.47 -26.17 6.37
C GLN A 26 11.04 -24.76 6.11
N GLN A 27 11.53 -24.06 7.12
CA GLN A 27 12.21 -22.77 6.94
C GLN A 27 13.42 -22.90 6.01
N GLN A 28 14.29 -23.90 6.26
CA GLN A 28 15.43 -24.18 5.39
C GLN A 28 15.01 -24.52 3.95
N ARG A 29 13.89 -25.23 3.78
CA ARG A 29 13.34 -25.51 2.44
C ARG A 29 12.90 -24.24 1.74
N PHE A 30 12.18 -23.34 2.42
CA PHE A 30 11.77 -22.07 1.83
C PHE A 30 12.94 -21.15 1.55
N ASP A 31 13.92 -21.08 2.44
CA ASP A 31 15.15 -20.32 2.20
C ASP A 31 15.84 -20.84 0.93
N SER A 32 15.96 -22.16 0.77
CA SER A 32 16.52 -22.77 -0.44
C SER A 32 15.69 -22.49 -1.72
N VAL A 33 14.36 -22.44 -1.62
CA VAL A 33 13.49 -22.12 -2.75
C VAL A 33 13.59 -20.64 -3.09
N ALA A 34 13.55 -19.76 -2.09
CA ALA A 34 13.71 -18.32 -2.26
C ALA A 34 15.05 -18.00 -2.91
N GLU A 35 16.16 -18.59 -2.45
CA GLU A 35 17.48 -18.45 -3.06
C GLU A 35 17.49 -18.86 -4.54
N LYS A 36 16.82 -19.96 -4.90
CA LYS A 36 16.72 -20.41 -6.31
C LYS A 36 15.91 -19.43 -7.17
N ILE A 37 14.79 -18.93 -6.66
CA ILE A 37 13.97 -17.96 -7.39
C ILE A 37 14.74 -16.64 -7.53
N SER A 38 15.35 -16.14 -6.46
CA SER A 38 16.21 -14.94 -6.48
C SER A 38 17.38 -15.09 -7.45
N ALA A 39 18.03 -16.26 -7.51
CA ALA A 39 19.08 -16.53 -8.49
C ALA A 39 18.53 -16.52 -9.93
N LYS A 40 17.32 -17.03 -10.15
CA LYS A 40 16.66 -16.98 -11.46
C LYS A 40 16.32 -15.54 -11.86
N ILE A 41 15.76 -14.74 -10.95
CA ILE A 41 15.51 -13.31 -11.20
C ILE A 41 16.81 -12.60 -11.56
N LYS A 42 17.88 -12.79 -10.77
CA LYS A 42 19.21 -12.21 -11.05
C LYS A 42 19.79 -12.66 -12.40
N ALA A 43 19.53 -13.89 -12.83
CA ALA A 43 19.98 -14.39 -14.14
C ALA A 43 19.19 -13.80 -15.32
N LEU A 44 17.92 -13.44 -15.10
CA LEU A 44 17.07 -12.74 -16.08
C LEU A 44 17.40 -11.24 -16.14
N LEU A 45 17.88 -10.65 -15.04
CA LEU A 45 18.34 -9.27 -14.99
C LEU A 45 19.70 -9.11 -15.70
N ARG A 46 19.64 -8.72 -16.97
CA ARG A 46 20.84 -8.38 -17.74
C ARG A 46 21.10 -6.87 -17.71
N PRO A 47 22.34 -6.40 -17.47
CA PRO A 47 22.70 -4.98 -17.45
C PRO A 47 22.11 -4.17 -18.61
N GLU A 48 22.18 -4.70 -19.83
CA GLU A 48 21.71 -4.06 -21.06
C GLU A 48 20.18 -3.88 -21.14
N THR A 49 19.41 -4.63 -20.35
CA THR A 49 17.94 -4.57 -20.34
C THR A 49 17.35 -3.69 -19.24
N VAL A 50 18.17 -3.23 -18.28
CA VAL A 50 17.72 -2.54 -17.08
C VAL A 50 16.86 -1.31 -17.39
N ALA A 51 17.35 -0.41 -18.23
CA ALA A 51 16.62 0.81 -18.58
C ALA A 51 15.27 0.51 -19.25
N SER A 52 15.23 -0.49 -20.14
CA SER A 52 13.99 -0.95 -20.76
C SER A 52 13.02 -1.53 -19.72
N ILE A 53 13.51 -2.30 -18.76
CA ILE A 53 12.65 -2.86 -17.69
C ILE A 53 12.06 -1.70 -16.86
N ILE A 54 12.87 -0.77 -16.38
CA ILE A 54 12.40 0.39 -15.60
C ILE A 54 11.38 1.21 -16.38
N LEU A 55 11.64 1.48 -17.66
CA LEU A 55 10.71 2.16 -18.55
C LEU A 55 9.38 1.41 -18.68
N GLN A 56 9.42 0.10 -18.95
CA GLN A 56 8.21 -0.70 -19.10
C GLN A 56 7.40 -0.79 -17.79
N ILE A 57 8.06 -0.90 -16.63
CA ILE A 57 7.39 -0.81 -15.33
C ILE A 57 6.72 0.56 -15.18
N GLY A 58 7.45 1.64 -15.44
CA GLY A 58 6.92 3.01 -15.34
C GLY A 58 5.75 3.28 -16.30
N LEU A 59 5.82 2.79 -17.54
CA LEU A 59 4.71 2.88 -18.49
C LEU A 59 3.47 2.11 -18.01
N ARG A 60 3.65 0.89 -17.48
CA ARG A 60 2.55 0.11 -16.87
C ARG A 60 1.95 0.83 -15.67
N ASP A 61 2.75 1.50 -14.85
CA ASP A 61 2.26 2.34 -13.75
C ASP A 61 1.44 3.52 -14.29
N ILE A 62 1.95 4.24 -15.30
CA ILE A 62 1.22 5.34 -15.94
C ILE A 62 -0.12 4.90 -16.54
N GLU A 63 -0.14 3.74 -17.22
CA GLU A 63 -1.35 3.20 -17.84
C GLU A 63 -2.43 2.88 -16.79
N ARG A 64 -2.04 2.27 -15.65
CA ARG A 64 -2.95 1.96 -14.54
C ARG A 64 -3.63 3.19 -13.96
N HIS A 65 -2.91 4.31 -13.88
CA HIS A 65 -3.43 5.54 -13.26
C HIS A 65 -4.20 6.43 -14.25
N ASN A 66 -3.99 6.27 -15.56
CA ASN A 66 -4.70 7.05 -16.59
C ASN A 66 -6.02 6.42 -17.03
N VAL A 67 -6.34 5.19 -16.63
CA VAL A 67 -7.54 4.48 -17.10
C VAL A 67 -8.24 3.79 -15.94
N SER A 68 -9.56 3.90 -15.90
CA SER A 68 -10.49 3.12 -15.08
C SER A 68 -10.48 1.61 -15.44
N THR A 69 -9.35 1.05 -15.84
CA THR A 69 -9.22 -0.34 -16.28
C THR A 69 -9.13 -1.30 -15.11
N GLU A 70 -9.85 -2.41 -15.25
CA GLU A 70 -10.01 -3.57 -14.37
C GLU A 70 -8.68 -4.32 -14.07
N PHE A 71 -7.72 -3.69 -13.39
CA PHE A 71 -6.58 -4.39 -12.80
C PHE A 71 -6.48 -4.09 -11.30
N GLU A 72 -6.51 -5.15 -10.49
CA GLU A 72 -6.33 -5.12 -9.03
C GLU A 72 -5.02 -4.39 -8.67
N LEU A 73 -5.15 -3.34 -7.86
CA LEU A 73 -4.06 -2.45 -7.41
C LEU A 73 -3.02 -3.19 -6.53
N SER A 74 -3.37 -4.33 -5.95
CA SER A 74 -2.54 -5.03 -4.96
C SER A 74 -1.33 -5.76 -5.55
N ASP A 75 -1.45 -6.39 -6.72
CA ASP A 75 -0.47 -7.40 -7.13
C ASP A 75 0.77 -6.85 -7.86
N PHE A 76 0.71 -5.63 -8.40
CA PHE A 76 1.83 -5.10 -9.21
C PHE A 76 2.78 -4.21 -8.40
N SER A 77 2.24 -3.41 -7.48
CA SER A 77 2.99 -2.35 -6.81
C SER A 77 4.11 -2.90 -5.91
N GLY A 78 3.89 -4.05 -5.28
CA GLY A 78 4.88 -4.77 -4.47
C GLY A 78 5.95 -5.47 -5.31
N HIS A 79 5.54 -6.18 -6.37
CA HIS A 79 6.49 -6.88 -7.26
C HIS A 79 7.35 -5.90 -8.05
N ALA A 80 6.77 -4.82 -8.57
CA ALA A 80 7.50 -3.75 -9.26
C ALA A 80 8.52 -3.09 -8.35
N ARG A 81 8.15 -2.79 -7.10
CA ARG A 81 9.06 -2.24 -6.08
C ARG A 81 10.22 -3.20 -5.81
N HIS A 82 9.92 -4.48 -5.57
CA HIS A 82 10.96 -5.47 -5.33
C HIS A 82 11.91 -5.60 -6.53
N LEU A 83 11.37 -5.60 -7.74
CA LEU A 83 12.14 -5.68 -8.97
C LEU A 83 13.05 -4.45 -9.16
N ARG A 84 12.55 -3.23 -8.93
CA ARG A 84 13.36 -1.99 -8.95
C ARG A 84 14.53 -2.04 -7.97
N ALA A 85 14.27 -2.48 -6.74
CA ALA A 85 15.29 -2.60 -5.72
C ALA A 85 16.35 -3.64 -6.09
N LEU A 86 15.96 -4.78 -6.66
CA LEU A 86 16.90 -5.76 -7.21
C LEU A 86 17.71 -5.17 -8.37
N ILE A 87 17.07 -4.47 -9.30
CA ILE A 87 17.73 -3.79 -10.42
C ILE A 87 18.75 -2.77 -9.91
N ALA A 88 18.45 -2.04 -8.84
CA ALA A 88 19.39 -1.08 -8.24
C ALA A 88 20.69 -1.76 -7.75
N THR A 89 20.66 -3.05 -7.42
CA THR A 89 21.85 -3.84 -7.07
C THR A 89 22.65 -4.33 -8.29
N THR A 90 22.10 -4.21 -9.50
CA THR A 90 22.79 -4.64 -10.73
C THR A 90 23.72 -3.56 -11.25
N ASN A 91 24.83 -3.99 -11.86
CA ASN A 91 25.74 -3.06 -12.55
C ASN A 91 25.15 -2.74 -13.92
N PHE A 92 24.73 -1.51 -14.13
CA PHE A 92 24.32 -1.01 -15.44
C PHE A 92 24.94 0.37 -15.64
N SER A 93 25.45 0.61 -16.84
CA SER A 93 26.33 1.75 -17.09
C SER A 93 25.87 2.63 -18.25
N ASP A 94 25.09 2.12 -19.21
CA ASP A 94 24.60 2.89 -20.35
C ASP A 94 23.48 2.18 -21.13
N ARG A 95 22.78 2.93 -22.00
CA ARG A 95 21.82 2.41 -22.98
C ARG A 95 22.51 1.55 -24.04
N ASP A 96 22.64 0.26 -23.82
CA ASP A 96 22.83 -0.68 -24.93
C ASP A 96 21.47 -1.04 -25.55
N SER A 97 20.92 -0.08 -26.29
CA SER A 97 19.69 -0.17 -27.10
C SER A 97 18.41 -0.55 -26.33
N ALA A 98 17.26 -0.07 -26.80
CA ALA A 98 15.95 -0.54 -26.36
C ALA A 98 15.75 -1.99 -26.85
N VAL A 99 16.52 -2.93 -26.30
CA VAL A 99 16.25 -4.36 -26.45
C VAL A 99 14.98 -4.59 -25.64
N GLU A 100 13.88 -4.91 -26.33
CA GLU A 100 12.69 -5.37 -25.65
C GLU A 100 13.08 -6.48 -24.68
N CYS A 101 12.80 -6.27 -23.40
CA CYS A 101 12.92 -7.34 -22.42
C CYS A 101 11.80 -8.35 -22.70
N GLU A 102 12.10 -9.38 -23.51
CA GLU A 102 11.17 -10.48 -23.79
C GLU A 102 10.72 -11.20 -22.49
N ASP A 103 11.50 -11.06 -21.42
CA ASP A 103 11.35 -11.79 -20.16
C ASP A 103 10.65 -10.98 -19.04
N ILE A 104 10.12 -9.77 -19.30
CA ILE A 104 9.56 -8.93 -18.21
C ILE A 104 8.38 -9.60 -17.49
N ASP A 105 7.53 -10.32 -18.22
CA ASP A 105 6.40 -11.02 -17.61
C ASP A 105 6.87 -12.23 -16.80
N GLU A 106 7.95 -12.89 -17.23
CA GLU A 106 8.60 -13.94 -16.43
C GLU A 106 9.25 -13.36 -15.18
N LEU A 107 9.89 -12.18 -15.25
CA LEU A 107 10.43 -11.47 -14.09
C LEU A 107 9.34 -11.17 -13.07
N PHE A 108 8.20 -10.62 -13.50
CA PHE A 108 7.06 -10.38 -12.63
C PHE A 108 6.51 -11.67 -12.01
N GLU A 109 6.38 -12.74 -12.80
CA GLU A 109 5.95 -14.05 -12.30
C GLU A 109 6.93 -14.58 -11.24
N GLN A 110 8.24 -14.49 -11.46
CA GLN A 110 9.25 -14.91 -10.49
C GLN A 110 9.23 -14.04 -9.23
N CYS A 111 9.07 -12.72 -9.34
CA CYS A 111 8.92 -11.84 -8.19
C CYS A 111 7.68 -12.22 -7.36
N GLY A 112 6.55 -12.54 -8.01
CA GLY A 112 5.36 -13.02 -7.31
C GLY A 112 5.52 -14.37 -6.64
N LEU A 113 6.24 -15.30 -7.28
CA LEU A 113 6.58 -16.58 -6.65
C LEU A 113 7.51 -16.40 -5.44
N LEU A 114 8.53 -15.55 -5.55
CA LEU A 114 9.44 -15.23 -4.46
C LEU A 114 8.68 -14.62 -3.29
N TRP A 115 7.83 -13.65 -3.58
CA TRP A 115 6.96 -12.98 -2.60
C TRP A 115 6.12 -13.98 -1.81
N LYS A 116 5.45 -14.90 -2.52
CA LYS A 116 4.66 -15.97 -1.90
C LYS A 116 5.50 -16.88 -1.01
N VAL A 117 6.66 -17.33 -1.47
CA VAL A 117 7.55 -18.22 -0.70
C VAL A 117 8.01 -17.54 0.60
N LEU A 118 8.29 -16.24 0.56
CA LEU A 118 8.73 -15.49 1.73
C LEU A 118 7.58 -15.24 2.71
N ALA A 119 6.38 -14.96 2.21
CA ALA A 119 5.17 -14.90 3.04
C ALA A 119 4.93 -16.24 3.75
N ASP A 120 5.02 -17.36 3.03
CA ASP A 120 4.87 -18.71 3.60
C ASP A 120 5.97 -19.01 4.62
N ARG A 121 7.20 -18.56 4.37
CA ARG A 121 8.34 -18.69 5.29
C ARG A 121 8.13 -17.94 6.60
N SER A 122 7.65 -16.71 6.52
CA SER A 122 7.27 -15.91 7.69
C SER A 122 6.10 -16.56 8.44
N TRP A 123 5.11 -17.10 7.71
CA TRP A 123 3.97 -17.80 8.29
C TRP A 123 4.34 -19.14 8.96
N ILE A 124 5.38 -19.84 8.50
CA ILE A 124 5.88 -21.02 9.23
C ILE A 124 6.58 -20.61 10.52
N GLU A 125 7.37 -19.53 10.50
CA GLU A 125 8.12 -19.09 11.67
C GLU A 125 7.20 -18.82 12.86
N SER A 126 6.03 -18.26 12.59
CA SER A 126 5.02 -17.97 13.61
C SER A 126 4.32 -19.20 14.19
N LEU A 127 4.43 -20.37 13.56
CA LEU A 127 3.91 -21.61 14.11
C LEU A 127 4.83 -22.17 15.22
N LYS A 128 5.98 -21.53 15.47
CA LYS A 128 6.82 -21.81 16.64
C LYS A 128 6.01 -21.47 17.89
N PRO A 129 5.91 -22.38 18.87
CA PRO A 129 5.09 -22.12 20.04
C PRO A 129 5.67 -20.95 20.84
N SER A 130 4.96 -19.81 20.87
CA SER A 130 5.27 -18.69 21.76
C SER A 130 5.01 -19.06 23.22
N ASN A 131 3.99 -19.90 23.44
CA ASN A 131 3.55 -20.42 24.71
C ASN A 131 2.71 -21.71 24.47
N PRO A 132 3.14 -22.90 24.93
CA PRO A 132 2.47 -24.17 24.65
C PRO A 132 1.04 -24.29 25.25
N ALA A 133 0.58 -23.30 26.03
CA ALA A 133 -0.75 -23.27 26.63
C ALA A 133 -1.88 -22.85 25.67
N HIS A 134 -1.62 -22.11 24.58
CA HIS A 134 -2.66 -21.60 23.67
C HIS A 134 -2.25 -21.60 22.17
N PRO A 135 -2.05 -22.78 21.55
CA PRO A 135 -1.53 -22.89 20.19
C PRO A 135 -2.47 -22.40 19.05
N GLY A 136 -3.78 -22.27 19.30
CA GLY A 136 -4.75 -21.85 18.26
C GLY A 136 -4.77 -20.35 17.95
N ASP A 137 -4.48 -19.52 18.94
CA ASP A 137 -4.52 -18.04 18.86
C ASP A 137 -3.34 -17.47 18.05
N ASP A 138 -2.22 -18.19 18.03
CA ASP A 138 -0.97 -17.76 17.40
C ASP A 138 -1.01 -17.90 15.87
N THR A 139 -1.84 -18.80 15.31
CA THR A 139 -1.91 -19.04 13.85
C THR A 139 -2.68 -17.97 13.08
N HIS A 140 -3.75 -17.41 13.67
CA HIS A 140 -4.50 -16.31 13.04
C HIS A 140 -3.70 -15.01 13.10
N ARG A 141 -3.08 -14.72 14.26
CA ARG A 141 -2.15 -13.61 14.46
C ARG A 141 -0.99 -13.64 13.47
N ALA A 142 -0.39 -14.81 13.29
CA ALA A 142 0.65 -15.05 12.32
C ALA A 142 0.29 -14.68 10.87
N ALA A 143 -0.86 -15.17 10.41
CA ALA A 143 -1.33 -14.94 9.05
C ALA A 143 -1.62 -13.45 8.86
N ALA A 144 -2.31 -12.83 9.82
CA ALA A 144 -2.58 -11.40 9.81
C ALA A 144 -1.32 -10.55 9.81
N LEU A 145 -0.32 -10.92 10.62
CA LEU A 145 0.98 -10.25 10.66
C LEU A 145 1.65 -10.30 9.30
N SER A 146 1.71 -11.50 8.72
CA SER A 146 2.30 -11.71 7.40
C SER A 146 1.57 -10.87 6.36
N MET A 147 0.24 -10.96 6.25
CA MET A 147 -0.54 -10.15 5.30
C MET A 147 -0.31 -8.66 5.49
N SER A 148 -0.38 -8.16 6.72
CA SER A 148 -0.23 -6.73 6.99
C SER A 148 1.17 -6.19 6.67
N LEU A 149 2.21 -7.01 6.84
CA LEU A 149 3.57 -6.64 6.42
C LEU A 149 3.68 -6.56 4.90
N LEU A 150 3.00 -7.46 4.19
CA LEU A 150 2.93 -7.42 2.73
C LEU A 150 2.17 -6.17 2.29
N ASP A 151 1.04 -5.87 2.92
CA ASP A 151 0.22 -4.71 2.63
C ASP A 151 0.96 -3.41 2.94
N THR A 152 1.68 -3.34 4.07
CA THR A 152 2.51 -2.16 4.43
C THR A 152 3.58 -1.89 3.37
N PHE A 153 4.11 -2.93 2.72
CA PHE A 153 5.06 -2.75 1.63
C PHE A 153 4.39 -2.33 0.30
N GLN A 154 3.13 -2.70 0.10
CA GLN A 154 2.36 -2.44 -1.12
C GLN A 154 1.64 -1.08 -1.07
N GLN A 155 1.07 -0.70 0.06
CA GLN A 155 0.11 0.39 0.23
C GLN A 155 0.70 1.68 0.81
N GLU A 156 1.98 1.97 0.55
CA GLU A 156 2.51 3.34 0.67
C GLU A 156 1.97 4.23 -0.47
N ILE A 157 0.65 4.22 -0.67
CA ILE A 157 -0.04 4.91 -1.75
C ILE A 157 -1.08 5.80 -1.11
N THR A 158 -0.75 7.08 -1.03
CA THR A 158 -1.69 8.15 -0.70
C THR A 158 -1.50 9.27 -1.71
N TYR A 159 -2.38 10.26 -1.73
CA TYR A 159 -2.26 11.40 -2.62
C TYR A 159 -0.95 12.16 -2.34
N TYR A 160 -0.18 12.46 -3.40
CA TYR A 160 1.15 13.05 -3.26
C TYR A 160 1.13 14.37 -2.47
N GLU A 161 0.06 15.16 -2.58
CA GLU A 161 -0.13 16.39 -1.83
C GLU A 161 -0.17 16.14 -0.32
N PHE A 162 -0.72 15.01 0.13
CA PHE A 162 -0.75 14.66 1.54
C PHE A 162 0.67 14.41 2.07
N VAL A 163 1.49 13.75 1.26
CA VAL A 163 2.91 13.47 1.53
C VAL A 163 3.71 14.76 1.54
N LYS A 164 3.48 15.65 0.58
CA LYS A 164 4.11 16.98 0.51
C LYS A 164 3.85 17.79 1.77
N ASP A 165 2.58 17.89 2.18
CA ASP A 165 2.18 18.59 3.40
C ASP A 165 2.93 18.01 4.61
N HIS A 166 3.02 16.68 4.68
CA HIS A 166 3.70 15.98 5.76
C HIS A 166 5.21 16.23 5.78
N ILE A 167 5.89 16.15 4.64
CA ILE A 167 7.33 16.45 4.50
C ILE A 167 7.62 17.87 4.99
N LEU A 168 6.84 18.85 4.54
CA LEU A 168 7.01 20.25 4.93
C LEU A 168 6.79 20.42 6.43
N ALA A 169 5.71 19.87 6.98
CA ALA A 169 5.40 20.00 8.40
C ALA A 169 6.44 19.31 9.31
N LEU A 170 6.97 18.17 8.88
CA LEU A 170 7.93 17.40 9.66
C LEU A 170 9.34 18.02 9.65
N PHE A 171 9.78 18.56 8.50
CA PHE A 171 11.18 18.92 8.31
C PHE A 171 11.49 20.42 8.25
N SER A 172 10.49 21.30 8.10
CA SER A 172 10.72 22.76 7.96
C SER A 172 11.52 23.35 9.12
N ASP A 173 11.22 22.95 10.37
CA ASP A 173 11.92 23.45 11.57
C ASP A 173 13.40 23.02 11.63
N PHE A 174 13.78 22.02 10.84
CA PHE A 174 15.14 21.50 10.76
C PHE A 174 15.91 22.01 9.54
N SER A 175 15.24 22.72 8.62
CA SER A 175 15.82 23.14 7.34
C SER A 175 17.15 23.88 7.52
N LYS A 176 17.16 24.98 8.27
CA LYS A 176 18.36 25.80 8.48
C LYS A 176 19.42 25.16 9.37
N GLN A 177 19.02 24.25 10.27
CA GLN A 177 19.90 23.73 11.32
C GLN A 177 20.57 22.40 10.95
N ILE A 178 19.94 21.61 10.08
CA ILE A 178 20.37 20.23 9.76
C ILE A 178 20.43 20.03 8.24
N ILE A 179 19.36 20.38 7.52
CA ILE A 179 19.23 20.01 6.10
C ILE A 179 20.12 20.89 5.21
N GLU A 180 20.00 22.21 5.29
CA GLU A 180 20.77 23.16 4.48
C GLU A 180 22.29 23.02 4.72
N PRO A 181 22.80 22.91 5.96
CA PRO A 181 24.23 22.70 6.17
C PRO A 181 24.76 21.39 5.60
N ALA A 182 23.94 20.33 5.57
CA ALA A 182 24.36 19.01 5.10
C ALA A 182 24.23 18.83 3.59
N THR A 183 23.28 19.53 2.95
CA THR A 183 22.89 19.27 1.55
C THR A 183 22.93 20.49 0.65
N SER A 184 23.11 21.70 1.21
CA SER A 184 22.90 22.99 0.52
C SER A 184 21.46 23.24 0.05
N LEU A 185 20.50 22.38 0.43
CA LEU A 185 19.09 22.48 0.07
C LEU A 185 18.23 22.77 1.31
N CYS A 186 17.18 23.57 1.15
CA CYS A 186 16.11 23.66 2.14
C CYS A 186 14.97 22.67 1.81
N VAL A 187 14.12 22.33 2.78
CA VAL A 187 13.04 21.35 2.56
C VAL A 187 12.07 21.79 1.45
N THR A 188 11.79 23.09 1.33
CA THR A 188 10.90 23.61 0.28
C THR A 188 11.50 23.46 -1.11
N GLU A 189 12.83 23.61 -1.24
CA GLU A 189 13.54 23.35 -2.50
C GLU A 189 13.47 21.87 -2.88
N VAL A 190 13.66 20.97 -1.91
CA VAL A 190 13.50 19.52 -2.12
C VAL A 190 12.11 19.19 -2.65
N VAL A 191 11.06 19.70 -2.00
CA VAL A 191 9.67 19.48 -2.41
C VAL A 191 9.41 20.05 -3.81
N HIS A 192 9.85 21.28 -4.08
CA HIS A 192 9.67 21.90 -5.40
C HIS A 192 10.35 21.12 -6.53
N ALA A 193 11.49 20.49 -6.27
CA ALA A 193 12.18 19.66 -7.26
C ALA A 193 11.38 18.39 -7.61
N PHE A 194 10.77 17.73 -6.62
CA PHE A 194 9.88 16.59 -6.86
C PHE A 194 8.56 17.02 -7.53
N ASP A 195 7.94 18.12 -7.09
CA ASP A 195 6.77 18.71 -7.78
C ASP A 195 7.12 18.99 -9.26
N HIS A 196 8.31 19.53 -9.55
CA HIS A 196 8.74 19.79 -10.93
C HIS A 196 8.86 18.52 -11.78
N VAL A 197 9.34 17.42 -11.21
CA VAL A 197 9.41 16.12 -11.91
C VAL A 197 8.02 15.56 -12.17
N LEU A 198 7.18 15.53 -11.14
CA LEU A 198 5.89 14.83 -11.16
C LEU A 198 4.79 15.62 -11.85
N ASP A 199 4.73 16.93 -11.63
CA ASP A 199 3.65 17.80 -12.12
C ASP A 199 4.00 18.50 -13.45
N TYR A 200 5.28 18.56 -13.82
CA TYR A 200 5.73 19.28 -15.00
C TYR A 200 6.52 18.42 -16.00
N LEU A 201 7.73 17.95 -15.65
CA LEU A 201 8.64 17.31 -16.61
C LEU A 201 8.06 16.02 -17.21
N ILE A 202 7.58 15.10 -16.37
CA ILE A 202 6.99 13.85 -16.86
C ILE A 202 5.69 14.12 -17.64
N PRO A 203 4.72 14.90 -17.14
CA PRO A 203 3.51 15.25 -17.90
C PRO A 203 3.80 15.94 -19.24
N GLU A 204 4.75 16.88 -19.30
CA GLU A 204 5.15 17.56 -20.54
C GLU A 204 5.72 16.55 -21.55
N ARG A 205 6.66 15.70 -21.13
CA ARG A 205 7.25 14.65 -21.97
C ARG A 205 6.17 13.66 -22.45
N MET A 206 5.23 13.28 -21.59
CA MET A 206 4.08 12.44 -21.95
C MET A 206 3.16 13.10 -22.97
N ASN A 207 2.88 14.40 -22.84
CA ASN A 207 2.09 15.14 -23.80
C ASN A 207 2.76 15.17 -25.18
N LEU A 208 4.08 15.41 -25.23
CA LEU A 208 4.84 15.34 -26.48
C LEU A 208 4.81 13.94 -27.12
N ILE A 209 4.88 12.88 -26.31
CA ILE A 209 4.72 11.49 -26.78
C ILE A 209 3.31 11.26 -27.32
N ARG A 210 2.29 11.78 -26.64
CA ARG A 210 0.87 11.65 -27.03
C ARG A 210 0.58 12.38 -28.34
N GLU A 211 1.09 13.60 -28.50
CA GLU A 211 0.98 14.37 -29.75
C GLU A 211 1.60 13.60 -30.92
N ALA A 212 2.83 13.12 -30.77
CA ALA A 212 3.48 12.31 -31.79
C ALA A 212 2.71 11.00 -32.09
N SER A 213 2.19 10.35 -31.04
CA SER A 213 1.39 9.12 -31.17
C SER A 213 0.07 9.36 -31.89
N SER A 214 -0.58 10.52 -31.69
CA SER A 214 -1.86 10.85 -32.33
C SER A 214 -1.74 10.92 -33.85
N VAL A 215 -0.63 11.47 -34.37
CA VAL A 215 -0.35 11.55 -35.81
C VAL A 215 -0.12 10.15 -36.39
N LEU A 216 0.65 9.32 -35.69
CA LEU A 216 0.90 7.94 -36.11
C LEU A 216 -0.37 7.08 -36.04
N TYR A 217 -1.21 7.28 -35.03
CA TYR A 217 -2.47 6.56 -34.85
C TYR A 217 -3.47 6.92 -35.95
N ALA A 218 -3.64 8.21 -36.27
CA ALA A 218 -4.49 8.64 -37.37
C ALA A 218 -4.07 7.95 -38.70
N LYS A 219 -2.76 7.87 -38.94
CA LYS A 219 -2.23 7.18 -40.13
C LYS A 219 -2.43 5.67 -40.08
N HIS A 220 -2.32 5.06 -38.91
CA HIS A 220 -2.61 3.64 -38.73
C HIS A 220 -4.08 3.31 -38.99
N GLU A 221 -5.02 4.20 -38.65
CA GLU A 221 -6.43 4.02 -38.97
C GLU A 221 -6.71 4.18 -40.48
N GLU A 222 -6.04 5.12 -41.17
CA GLU A 222 -6.07 5.18 -42.65
C GLU A 222 -5.57 3.87 -43.26
N PHE A 223 -4.45 3.35 -42.73
CA PHE A 223 -3.88 2.08 -43.16
C PHE A 223 -4.88 0.92 -42.96
N LYS A 224 -5.52 0.81 -41.80
CA LYS A 224 -6.54 -0.23 -41.54
C LYS A 224 -7.69 -0.18 -42.52
N GLY A 225 -8.14 1.02 -42.88
CA GLY A 225 -9.18 1.22 -43.88
C GLY A 225 -8.74 0.75 -45.27
N ALA A 226 -7.54 1.15 -45.69
CA ALA A 226 -6.96 0.74 -46.98
C ALA A 226 -6.69 -0.78 -47.03
N ALA A 227 -6.23 -1.37 -45.93
CA ALA A 227 -5.84 -2.77 -45.84
C ALA A 227 -6.99 -3.75 -46.12
N GLN A 228 -8.24 -3.32 -45.97
CA GLN A 228 -9.41 -4.12 -46.35
C GLN A 228 -9.48 -4.40 -47.86
N SER A 229 -8.83 -3.56 -48.67
CA SER A 229 -8.77 -3.69 -50.14
C SER A 229 -7.52 -4.40 -50.65
N PHE A 230 -6.55 -4.70 -49.78
CA PHE A 230 -5.31 -5.35 -50.18
C PHE A 230 -5.55 -6.84 -50.46
N THR A 231 -5.00 -7.32 -51.55
CA THR A 231 -5.10 -8.73 -51.98
C THR A 231 -3.79 -9.50 -51.77
N CYS A 232 -2.69 -8.78 -51.58
CA CYS A 232 -1.36 -9.34 -51.33
C CYS A 232 -0.45 -8.32 -50.61
N ASP A 233 0.71 -8.79 -50.14
CA ASP A 233 1.71 -7.94 -49.46
C ASP A 233 2.25 -6.82 -50.37
N ALA A 234 2.26 -7.01 -51.69
CA ALA A 234 2.70 -5.97 -52.63
C ALA A 234 1.77 -4.74 -52.66
N ASP A 235 0.48 -4.93 -52.37
CA ASP A 235 -0.48 -3.81 -52.25
C ASP A 235 -0.18 -2.96 -50.99
N MET A 236 0.25 -3.63 -49.91
CA MET A 236 0.69 -2.98 -48.67
C MET A 236 1.99 -2.20 -48.88
N ASP A 237 3.01 -2.83 -49.48
CA ASP A 237 4.29 -2.18 -49.75
C ASP A 237 4.10 -0.95 -50.63
N LYS A 238 3.29 -1.07 -51.69
CA LYS A 238 2.96 0.05 -52.57
C LYS A 238 2.28 1.19 -51.82
N TRP A 239 1.31 0.91 -50.94
CA TRP A 239 0.65 1.93 -50.13
C TRP A 239 1.64 2.68 -49.23
N ILE A 240 2.57 1.95 -48.60
CA ILE A 240 3.62 2.53 -47.74
C ILE A 240 4.60 3.36 -48.57
N GLU A 241 4.99 2.88 -49.75
CA GLU A 241 5.95 3.55 -50.63
C GLU A 241 5.40 4.82 -51.29
N GLU A 242 4.11 4.83 -51.64
CA GLU A 242 3.42 5.94 -52.28
C GLU A 242 2.92 7.00 -51.29
N ASP A 243 3.03 6.76 -49.97
CA ASP A 243 2.61 7.72 -48.94
C ASP A 243 3.50 8.97 -48.96
N PRO A 244 2.96 10.16 -49.32
CA PRO A 244 3.74 11.40 -49.39
C PRO A 244 4.31 11.82 -48.03
N ASP A 245 3.73 11.32 -46.93
CA ASP A 245 4.15 11.61 -45.57
C ASP A 245 5.15 10.59 -45.00
N ARG A 246 5.55 9.54 -45.73
CA ARG A 246 6.38 8.43 -45.21
C ARG A 246 7.64 8.91 -44.47
N ALA A 247 8.39 9.83 -45.06
CA ALA A 247 9.62 10.37 -44.46
C ALA A 247 9.33 11.17 -43.18
N ARG A 248 8.25 11.97 -43.19
CA ARG A 248 7.79 12.75 -42.04
C ARG A 248 7.36 11.82 -40.90
N LEU A 249 6.53 10.81 -41.20
CA LEU A 249 6.07 9.81 -40.24
C LEU A 249 7.21 8.98 -39.67
N GLY A 250 8.18 8.60 -40.50
CA GLY A 250 9.40 7.92 -40.06
C GLY A 250 10.22 8.76 -39.06
N ASN A 251 10.29 10.08 -39.26
CA ASN A 251 10.93 11.00 -38.32
C ASN A 251 10.11 11.15 -37.03
N ILE A 252 8.79 11.31 -37.13
CA ILE A 252 7.88 11.38 -35.96
C ILE A 252 7.98 10.10 -35.13
N PHE A 253 8.00 8.93 -35.77
CA PHE A 253 8.17 7.65 -35.08
C PHE A 253 9.51 7.59 -34.35
N LYS A 254 10.62 7.96 -35.01
CA LYS A 254 11.94 7.99 -34.37
C LYS A 254 12.00 8.97 -33.20
N GLU A 255 11.42 10.16 -33.35
CA GLU A 255 11.37 11.16 -32.29
C GLU A 255 10.52 10.69 -31.11
N ARG A 256 9.35 10.10 -31.38
CA ARG A 256 8.49 9.47 -30.38
C ARG A 256 9.25 8.39 -29.61
N SER A 257 9.90 7.46 -30.30
CA SER A 257 10.67 6.39 -29.66
C SER A 257 11.77 6.96 -28.76
N ARG A 258 12.54 7.95 -29.24
CA ARG A 258 13.57 8.60 -28.40
C ARG A 258 13.00 9.23 -27.14
N LYS A 259 11.86 9.92 -27.25
CA LYS A 259 11.17 10.55 -26.10
C LYS A 259 10.63 9.54 -25.11
N ILE A 260 10.09 8.42 -25.60
CA ILE A 260 9.66 7.31 -24.75
C ILE A 260 10.87 6.76 -23.99
N ASP A 261 11.97 6.48 -24.69
CA ASP A 261 13.17 5.94 -24.06
C ASP A 261 13.72 6.87 -22.99
N SER A 262 13.63 8.20 -23.18
CA SER A 262 14.15 9.21 -22.24
C SER A 262 13.10 9.75 -21.27
N LEU A 263 11.93 9.12 -21.16
CA LEU A 263 10.82 9.64 -20.37
C LEU A 263 11.23 9.89 -18.91
N PHE A 264 11.98 8.95 -18.34
CA PHE A 264 12.45 8.96 -16.95
C PHE A 264 13.93 9.32 -16.80
N GLU A 265 14.59 9.81 -17.87
CA GLU A 265 15.98 10.27 -17.81
C GLU A 265 16.04 11.77 -17.57
N PHE A 266 16.88 12.19 -16.64
CA PHE A 266 17.03 13.59 -16.27
C PHE A 266 18.50 14.00 -16.26
N ASP A 267 18.76 15.27 -16.49
CA ASP A 267 20.06 15.88 -16.22
C ASP A 267 19.92 17.12 -15.32
N VAL A 268 21.04 17.71 -14.91
CA VAL A 268 21.06 18.87 -14.00
C VAL A 268 20.21 20.03 -14.52
N LYS A 269 20.17 20.25 -15.84
CA LYS A 269 19.46 21.38 -16.46
C LYS A 269 17.95 21.21 -16.39
N ASP A 270 17.43 19.99 -16.25
CA ASP A 270 16.02 19.76 -16.01
C ASP A 270 15.58 20.38 -14.66
N PHE A 271 16.50 20.57 -13.71
CA PHE A 271 16.20 21.12 -12.38
C PHE A 271 16.65 22.57 -12.17
N GLU A 272 17.51 23.10 -13.05
CA GLU A 272 17.94 24.51 -13.01
C GLU A 272 16.78 25.53 -12.98
N PRO A 273 15.64 25.33 -13.69
CA PRO A 273 14.50 26.27 -13.63
C PRO A 273 13.92 26.47 -12.24
N VAL A 274 13.99 25.45 -11.37
CA VAL A 274 13.38 25.47 -10.03
C VAL A 274 14.41 25.56 -8.90
N LEU A 275 15.65 25.09 -9.12
CA LEU A 275 16.71 25.05 -8.12
C LEU A 275 17.92 25.95 -8.44
N GLY A 276 18.02 26.48 -9.66
CA GLY A 276 19.19 27.21 -10.11
C GLY A 276 20.48 26.40 -9.92
N SER A 277 21.49 27.00 -9.30
CA SER A 277 22.79 26.36 -9.04
C SER A 277 22.74 25.20 -8.03
N LYS A 278 21.60 24.94 -7.38
CA LYS A 278 21.42 23.84 -6.43
C LYS A 278 20.94 22.54 -7.07
N ALA A 279 20.68 22.53 -8.37
CA ALA A 279 20.21 21.37 -9.12
C ALA A 279 21.12 20.14 -8.93
N SER A 280 22.45 20.31 -9.03
CA SER A 280 23.41 19.22 -8.81
C SER A 280 23.34 18.67 -7.37
N ALA A 281 23.22 19.55 -6.37
CA ALA A 281 23.13 19.12 -4.98
C ALA A 281 21.87 18.28 -4.70
N PHE A 282 20.74 18.60 -5.36
CA PHE A 282 19.52 17.79 -5.28
C PHE A 282 19.73 16.39 -5.86
N LEU A 283 20.27 16.32 -7.08
CA LEU A 283 20.51 15.05 -7.74
C LEU A 283 21.53 14.20 -6.97
N GLU A 284 22.64 14.78 -6.51
CA GLU A 284 23.62 14.09 -5.65
C GLU A 284 23.01 13.58 -4.34
N PHE A 285 22.09 14.33 -3.73
CA PHE A 285 21.50 13.93 -2.47
C PHE A 285 20.48 12.79 -2.62
N PHE A 286 19.72 12.79 -3.72
CA PHE A 286 18.66 11.81 -4.01
C PHE A 286 19.06 10.75 -5.05
N SER A 287 20.33 10.66 -5.43
CA SER A 287 20.83 9.62 -6.33
C SER A 287 21.52 8.46 -5.60
N PHE A 288 21.59 7.32 -6.28
CA PHE A 288 22.46 6.19 -5.94
C PHE A 288 23.30 5.79 -7.15
N ILE A 289 24.45 5.17 -6.88
CA ILE A 289 25.33 4.62 -7.92
C ILE A 289 24.93 3.15 -8.15
N PRO A 290 24.59 2.74 -9.37
CA PRO A 290 24.34 1.33 -9.71
C PRO A 290 25.48 0.43 -9.25
N ASN A 291 25.16 -0.73 -8.66
CA ASN A 291 26.16 -1.68 -8.13
C ASN A 291 27.13 -1.06 -7.07
N GLY A 292 26.71 0.00 -6.39
CA GLY A 292 27.35 0.46 -5.16
C GLY A 292 27.28 -0.60 -4.05
N THR A 293 27.86 -0.31 -2.87
CA THR A 293 27.87 -1.19 -1.68
C THR A 293 26.49 -1.35 -1.02
N TYR A 294 25.44 -1.58 -1.80
CA TYR A 294 24.07 -1.84 -1.37
C TYR A 294 23.80 -3.36 -1.28
N GLU A 295 24.83 -4.14 -0.96
CA GLU A 295 24.88 -5.61 -1.04
C GLU A 295 23.83 -6.34 -0.17
N ASP A 296 23.12 -5.60 0.69
CA ASP A 296 22.22 -6.16 1.68
C ASP A 296 20.78 -6.38 1.21
N TYR A 297 20.37 -5.85 0.03
CA TYR A 297 19.00 -6.08 -0.47
C TYR A 297 18.86 -7.47 -1.12
N CYS A 298 18.27 -8.40 -0.38
CA CYS A 298 18.02 -9.79 -0.83
C CYS A 298 16.54 -10.16 -0.80
N TYR A 299 15.75 -9.51 0.04
CA TYR A 299 14.36 -9.82 0.33
C TYR A 299 13.47 -8.60 0.07
N PRO A 300 12.21 -8.79 -0.32
CA PRO A 300 11.30 -7.68 -0.55
C PRO A 300 11.07 -6.81 0.70
N LEU A 301 11.20 -7.38 1.90
CA LEU A 301 11.07 -6.62 3.14
C LEU A 301 12.36 -5.93 3.58
N ASP A 302 13.49 -6.11 2.88
CA ASP A 302 14.74 -5.40 3.19
C ASP A 302 14.61 -3.89 2.89
N ASN A 303 15.56 -3.10 3.39
CA ASN A 303 15.61 -1.69 3.07
C ASN A 303 15.92 -1.49 1.58
N ASP A 304 14.96 -0.91 0.87
CA ASP A 304 15.05 -0.57 -0.54
C ASP A 304 15.74 0.80 -0.73
N ILE A 305 16.89 0.80 -1.41
CA ILE A 305 17.64 2.03 -1.68
C ILE A 305 16.84 3.01 -2.54
N VAL A 306 16.04 2.52 -3.49
CA VAL A 306 15.24 3.30 -4.43
C VAL A 306 14.22 4.15 -3.69
N ARG A 307 13.70 3.65 -2.56
CA ARG A 307 12.75 4.37 -1.70
C ARG A 307 13.32 5.71 -1.22
N SER A 308 14.61 5.75 -0.87
CA SER A 308 15.29 6.95 -0.34
C SER A 308 16.01 7.77 -1.42
N ARG A 309 16.47 7.11 -2.47
CA ARG A 309 17.27 7.68 -3.56
C ARG A 309 16.68 7.18 -4.86
N PRO A 310 15.65 7.83 -5.41
CA PRO A 310 14.91 7.29 -6.53
C PRO A 310 15.63 7.46 -7.87
N PHE A 311 16.74 8.22 -7.91
CA PHE A 311 17.52 8.46 -9.12
C PHE A 311 18.76 7.57 -9.16
N ALA A 312 18.95 6.79 -10.22
CA ALA A 312 20.22 6.13 -10.49
C ALA A 312 21.13 7.05 -11.28
N GLU A 313 22.38 7.21 -10.85
CA GLU A 313 23.40 7.91 -11.63
C GLU A 313 23.80 7.06 -12.86
N LEU A 314 23.72 7.68 -14.04
CA LEU A 314 24.16 7.10 -15.32
C LEU A 314 25.50 7.72 -15.73
N GLN A 315 26.11 7.19 -16.79
CA GLN A 315 27.22 7.88 -17.46
C GLN A 315 26.78 9.25 -18.03
N ASP A 316 27.76 10.10 -18.31
CA ASP A 316 27.58 11.44 -18.88
C ASP A 316 26.78 12.45 -18.01
N GLY A 317 26.68 12.21 -16.70
CA GLY A 317 26.01 13.13 -15.77
C GLY A 317 24.49 13.15 -15.91
N LYS A 318 23.92 12.04 -16.38
CA LYS A 318 22.48 11.80 -16.44
C LYS A 318 22.01 10.95 -15.27
N TYR A 319 20.71 10.97 -15.04
CA TYR A 319 20.06 10.28 -13.93
C TYR A 319 18.79 9.56 -14.42
N LEU A 320 18.60 8.30 -14.04
CA LEU A 320 17.40 7.54 -14.35
C LEU A 320 16.49 7.47 -13.14
N LEU A 321 15.24 7.94 -13.26
CA LEU A 321 14.24 7.82 -12.21
C LEU A 321 13.65 6.39 -12.18
N PHE A 322 13.84 5.68 -11.07
CA PHE A 322 13.44 4.28 -10.92
C PHE A 322 11.97 4.10 -10.55
N ASP A 323 11.44 4.96 -9.68
CA ASP A 323 10.08 4.87 -9.18
C ASP A 323 9.40 6.23 -9.26
N MET A 324 8.79 6.54 -10.41
CA MET A 324 8.10 7.81 -10.59
C MET A 324 6.96 8.02 -9.60
N TYR A 325 6.30 6.95 -9.17
CA TYR A 325 5.10 7.06 -8.36
C TYR A 325 5.43 7.38 -6.91
N ARG A 326 6.51 6.77 -6.41
CA ARG A 326 6.95 6.93 -5.02
C ARG A 326 8.11 7.91 -4.84
N ALA A 327 8.65 8.48 -5.93
CA ALA A 327 9.74 9.46 -5.87
C ALA A 327 9.46 10.60 -4.87
N GLY A 328 8.22 11.11 -4.88
CA GLY A 328 7.79 12.18 -4.00
C GLY A 328 7.84 11.84 -2.49
N PHE A 329 7.88 10.55 -2.14
CA PHE A 329 7.97 10.06 -0.76
C PHE A 329 9.42 9.95 -0.28
N SER A 330 10.40 9.96 -1.18
CA SER A 330 11.81 9.81 -0.86
C SER A 330 12.35 10.76 0.22
N PRO A 331 11.90 12.02 0.32
CA PRO A 331 12.31 12.90 1.42
C PRO A 331 11.99 12.33 2.82
N LEU A 332 10.89 11.58 2.98
CA LEU A 332 10.52 10.94 4.26
C LEU A 332 11.52 9.87 4.70
N TYR A 333 12.30 9.31 3.78
CA TYR A 333 13.31 8.28 4.08
C TYR A 333 14.72 8.85 4.08
N ARG A 334 15.01 9.79 3.16
CA ARG A 334 16.35 10.32 2.96
C ARG A 334 16.74 11.40 3.96
N ILE A 335 15.83 12.32 4.28
CA ILE A 335 16.12 13.43 5.21
C ILE A 335 16.40 12.92 6.63
N PRO A 336 15.69 11.93 7.19
CA PRO A 336 16.03 11.38 8.51
C PRO A 336 17.45 10.84 8.64
N GLU A 337 18.08 10.40 7.55
CA GLU A 337 19.48 9.95 7.57
C GLU A 337 20.46 11.08 7.96
N LEU A 338 20.08 12.35 7.80
CA LEU A 338 20.89 13.51 8.20
C LEU A 338 20.94 13.73 9.73
N PHE A 339 20.09 13.04 10.50
CA PHE A 339 19.99 13.19 11.95
C PHE A 339 20.94 12.19 12.62
N GLU A 340 22.24 12.49 12.62
CA GLU A 340 23.27 11.54 13.05
C GLU A 340 23.28 11.29 14.57
N SER A 341 23.13 12.35 15.37
CA SER A 341 23.19 12.26 16.84
C SER A 341 21.87 11.82 17.48
N ASP A 342 21.94 11.11 18.60
CA ASP A 342 20.75 10.68 19.36
C ASP A 342 19.86 11.87 19.77
N ARG A 343 20.48 13.02 20.11
CA ARG A 343 19.74 14.25 20.43
C ARG A 343 18.95 14.77 19.23
N GLN A 344 19.53 14.74 18.02
CA GLN A 344 18.82 15.15 16.80
C GLN A 344 17.68 14.18 16.49
N LYS A 345 17.93 12.86 16.56
CA LYS A 345 16.90 11.83 16.36
C LYS A 345 15.73 11.99 17.33
N GLN A 346 16.02 12.20 18.62
CA GLN A 346 14.98 12.47 19.63
C GLN A 346 14.17 13.74 19.34
N ARG A 347 14.81 14.81 18.82
CA ARG A 347 14.09 16.01 18.40
C ARG A 347 13.16 15.72 17.21
N LEU A 348 13.61 14.94 16.24
CA LEU A 348 12.78 14.54 15.10
C LEU A 348 11.59 13.67 15.55
N TYR A 349 11.82 12.67 16.39
CA TYR A 349 10.74 11.84 16.92
C TYR A 349 9.71 12.66 17.68
N LYS A 350 10.15 13.56 18.56
CA LYS A 350 9.25 14.47 19.28
C LYS A 350 8.48 15.41 18.35
N GLN A 351 9.09 15.87 17.26
CA GLN A 351 8.37 16.67 16.25
C GLN A 351 7.30 15.83 15.56
N ARG A 352 7.62 14.59 15.20
CA ARG A 352 6.69 13.67 14.56
C ARG A 352 5.49 13.34 15.45
N ASP A 353 5.73 13.05 16.74
CA ASP A 353 4.67 12.76 17.71
C ASP A 353 3.71 13.96 17.82
N LYS A 354 4.25 15.16 18.04
CA LYS A 354 3.46 16.42 18.10
C LYS A 354 2.71 16.72 16.81
N LEU A 355 3.33 16.44 15.67
CA LEU A 355 2.72 16.64 14.36
C LEU A 355 1.50 15.73 14.22
N LEU A 356 1.61 14.46 14.62
CA LEU A 356 0.51 13.52 14.59
C LEU A 356 -0.65 13.93 15.51
N GLU A 357 -0.36 14.35 16.75
CA GLU A 357 -1.37 14.86 17.69
C GLU A 357 -2.12 16.06 17.11
N ARG A 358 -1.39 17.03 16.54
CA ARG A 358 -1.96 18.21 15.89
C ARG A 358 -2.81 17.83 14.67
N ASP A 359 -2.33 16.89 13.86
CA ASP A 359 -3.02 16.43 12.66
C ASP A 359 -4.31 15.68 13.04
N ALA A 360 -4.30 14.87 14.12
CA ALA A 360 -5.51 14.26 14.67
C ALA A 360 -6.54 15.31 15.10
N ALA A 361 -6.10 16.29 15.89
CA ALA A 361 -6.96 17.39 16.37
C ALA A 361 -7.56 18.19 15.21
N LYS A 362 -6.74 18.49 14.19
CA LYS A 362 -7.17 19.21 13.00
C LYS A 362 -8.14 18.38 12.15
N TYR A 363 -7.71 17.23 11.64
CA TYR A 363 -8.47 16.50 10.62
C TYR A 363 -9.74 15.89 11.20
N ILE A 364 -9.66 15.27 12.39
CA ILE A 364 -10.86 14.73 13.03
C ILE A 364 -11.76 15.88 13.49
N GLY A 365 -11.21 16.96 14.04
CA GLY A 365 -11.97 18.13 14.45
C GLY A 365 -12.73 18.83 13.30
N GLU A 366 -12.12 18.95 12.12
CA GLU A 366 -12.74 19.56 10.93
C GLU A 366 -13.99 18.76 10.45
N VAL A 367 -13.93 17.43 10.50
CA VAL A 367 -15.04 16.54 10.12
C VAL A 367 -16.07 16.43 11.25
N PHE A 368 -15.62 16.16 12.47
CA PHE A 368 -16.46 15.87 13.63
C PHE A 368 -17.09 17.13 14.24
N ARG A 369 -16.52 18.32 14.00
CA ARG A 369 -17.02 19.65 14.44
C ARG A 369 -17.48 19.65 15.89
N PRO A 370 -16.56 19.37 16.83
CA PRO A 370 -16.89 19.14 18.24
C PRO A 370 -17.50 20.37 18.93
N ASP A 371 -18.44 20.13 19.84
CA ASP A 371 -18.90 21.11 20.83
C ASP A 371 -17.82 21.36 21.90
N LEU A 372 -17.00 20.34 22.19
CA LEU A 372 -15.84 20.40 23.08
C LEU A 372 -14.66 19.66 22.44
N GLN A 373 -13.52 20.34 22.34
CA GLN A 373 -12.24 19.79 21.91
C GLN A 373 -11.18 20.08 22.98
N ALA A 374 -10.65 19.03 23.60
CA ALA A 374 -9.60 19.13 24.60
C ALA A 374 -8.33 18.42 24.08
N GLU A 375 -7.25 19.18 23.91
CA GLU A 375 -5.93 18.70 23.46
C GLU A 375 -4.96 18.64 24.65
N SER A 376 -4.08 17.63 24.69
CA SER A 376 -3.08 17.42 25.74
C SER A 376 -3.66 17.57 27.16
N TYR A 377 -4.84 16.97 27.38
CA TYR A 377 -5.60 17.08 28.61
C TYR A 377 -5.15 16.01 29.62
N TYR A 378 -5.43 16.25 30.90
CA TYR A 378 -5.03 15.35 31.98
C TYR A 378 -6.25 14.77 32.68
N ILE A 379 -6.17 13.49 33.06
CA ILE A 379 -7.18 12.80 33.88
C ILE A 379 -6.54 12.09 35.08
N PRO A 380 -7.29 11.91 36.18
CA PRO A 380 -6.87 11.05 37.29
C PRO A 380 -6.78 9.59 36.81
N PHE A 381 -5.63 8.95 36.99
CA PHE A 381 -5.43 7.53 36.60
C PHE A 381 -5.07 6.61 37.77
N SER A 382 -4.90 7.15 38.98
CA SER A 382 -4.70 6.36 40.20
C SER A 382 -5.61 6.84 41.33
N GLU A 383 -5.85 5.96 42.31
CA GLU A 383 -6.61 6.31 43.53
C GLU A 383 -5.93 7.46 44.32
N GLU A 384 -4.63 7.63 44.14
CA GLU A 384 -3.82 8.70 44.74
C GLU A 384 -3.98 10.06 44.01
N GLY A 385 -4.80 10.13 42.96
CA GLY A 385 -5.06 11.36 42.21
C GLY A 385 -3.93 11.78 41.28
N LYS A 386 -3.02 10.87 40.89
CA LYS A 386 -2.00 11.19 39.89
C LYS A 386 -2.67 11.45 38.54
N LEU A 387 -2.17 12.47 37.84
CA LEU A 387 -2.67 12.89 36.54
C LEU A 387 -1.86 12.25 35.41
N ALA A 388 -2.56 11.75 34.39
CA ALA A 388 -1.96 11.25 33.16
C ALA A 388 -2.44 12.09 31.98
N GLU A 389 -1.50 12.48 31.13
CA GLU A 389 -1.74 13.20 29.89
C GLU A 389 -2.40 12.30 28.85
N ARG A 390 -3.30 12.88 28.06
CA ARG A 390 -4.07 12.24 26.99
C ARG A 390 -4.10 13.19 25.80
N ASP A 391 -4.06 12.63 24.60
CA ASP A 391 -3.76 13.41 23.41
C ASP A 391 -4.95 14.29 22.99
N LEU A 392 -6.12 13.70 22.75
CA LEU A 392 -7.27 14.43 22.23
C LEU A 392 -8.61 13.82 22.65
N LEU A 393 -9.52 14.68 23.10
CA LEU A 393 -10.92 14.35 23.40
C LEU A 393 -11.85 15.27 22.65
N LEU A 394 -12.80 14.68 21.93
CA LEU A 394 -13.79 15.40 21.12
C LEU A 394 -15.21 14.98 21.52
N PHE A 395 -16.09 15.93 21.78
CA PHE A 395 -17.50 15.65 22.09
C PHE A 395 -18.43 16.36 21.10
N ASN A 396 -19.38 15.63 20.52
CA ASN A 396 -20.45 16.18 19.68
C ASN A 396 -21.69 15.27 19.73
N ASN A 397 -22.89 15.85 19.85
CA ASN A 397 -24.17 15.14 19.70
C ASN A 397 -24.35 13.89 20.59
N GLY A 398 -23.67 13.88 21.75
CA GLY A 398 -23.66 12.76 22.68
C GLY A 398 -22.66 11.65 22.33
N THR A 399 -21.86 11.81 21.29
CA THR A 399 -20.72 10.95 20.97
C THR A 399 -19.44 11.59 21.49
N LEU A 400 -18.66 10.80 22.21
CA LEU A 400 -17.34 11.17 22.71
C LEU A 400 -16.28 10.35 21.97
N LEU A 401 -15.37 11.01 21.25
CA LEU A 401 -14.17 10.39 20.69
C LEU A 401 -13.01 10.60 21.66
N ILE A 402 -12.32 9.51 21.99
CA ILE A 402 -11.09 9.53 22.80
C ILE A 402 -9.98 9.07 21.88
N VAL A 403 -9.12 9.99 21.46
CA VAL A 403 -8.13 9.77 20.41
C VAL A 403 -6.73 9.73 21.03
N GLU A 404 -6.01 8.64 20.78
CA GLU A 404 -4.61 8.46 21.19
C GLU A 404 -3.75 8.29 19.94
N SER A 405 -2.74 9.14 19.80
CA SER A 405 -1.88 9.24 18.63
C SER A 405 -0.60 8.42 18.79
N LYS A 406 -0.24 7.61 17.80
CA LYS A 406 0.97 6.76 17.83
C LYS A 406 1.75 6.85 16.52
N ALA A 407 2.93 7.49 16.58
CA ALA A 407 3.74 7.75 15.39
C ALA A 407 4.83 6.69 15.11
N LYS A 408 4.92 5.62 15.91
CA LYS A 408 5.95 4.60 15.73
C LYS A 408 5.56 3.66 14.57
N PRO A 409 6.34 3.58 13.47
CA PRO A 409 6.04 2.67 12.36
C PRO A 409 6.38 1.22 12.72
N LEU A 410 5.84 0.28 11.95
CA LEU A 410 6.29 -1.11 11.95
C LEU A 410 7.73 -1.20 11.44
N ARG A 411 8.56 -2.00 12.12
CA ARG A 411 9.92 -2.29 11.64
C ARG A 411 9.90 -3.29 10.50
N SER A 412 10.77 -3.08 9.51
CA SER A 412 11.02 -4.04 8.42
C SER A 412 11.57 -5.37 8.96
N ILE A 413 11.21 -6.47 8.30
CA ILE A 413 11.81 -7.79 8.51
C ILE A 413 13.00 -7.95 7.58
N GLY A 414 14.15 -7.43 7.99
CA GLY A 414 15.38 -7.65 7.24
C GLY A 414 15.86 -9.11 7.27
N ARG A 415 16.84 -9.43 6.40
CA ARG A 415 17.60 -10.70 6.29
C ARG A 415 18.03 -11.36 7.62
N HIS A 416 18.14 -10.59 8.71
CA HIS A 416 18.57 -11.06 10.03
C HIS A 416 17.47 -11.20 11.08
N GLY A 417 16.24 -11.48 10.65
CA GLY A 417 15.18 -11.91 11.57
C GLY A 417 14.75 -10.78 12.49
N ALA A 418 14.01 -9.81 11.96
CA ALA A 418 12.98 -9.22 12.81
C ALA A 418 11.98 -10.35 13.10
N ASN A 419 12.29 -11.14 14.13
CA ASN A 419 11.40 -12.16 14.65
C ASN A 419 10.06 -11.46 14.87
N LEU A 420 8.96 -12.07 14.46
CA LEU A 420 7.60 -11.56 14.61
C LEU A 420 7.33 -11.02 16.02
N VAL A 421 8.08 -11.49 17.03
CA VAL A 421 8.20 -10.88 18.37
C VAL A 421 8.42 -9.37 18.34
N LYS A 422 9.35 -8.85 17.54
CA LYS A 422 9.64 -7.42 17.41
C LYS A 422 8.46 -6.65 16.84
N ILE A 423 7.77 -7.20 15.84
CA ILE A 423 6.60 -6.56 15.26
C ILE A 423 5.44 -6.61 16.26
N ARG A 424 5.28 -7.71 16.99
CA ARG A 424 4.35 -7.80 18.12
C ARG A 424 4.65 -6.74 19.19
N ASP A 425 5.92 -6.47 19.48
CA ASP A 425 6.30 -5.39 20.40
C ASP A 425 6.02 -4.01 19.81
N ASP A 426 6.10 -3.85 18.49
CA ASP A 426 5.70 -2.61 17.81
C ASP A 426 4.17 -2.42 17.88
N ILE A 427 3.38 -3.44 17.61
CA ILE A 427 1.90 -3.45 17.78
C ILE A 427 1.53 -3.14 19.24
N LYS A 428 2.23 -3.74 20.20
CA LYS A 428 1.99 -3.45 21.62
C LYS A 428 2.26 -1.98 21.94
N ALA A 429 3.40 -1.46 21.51
CA ALA A 429 3.83 -0.07 21.77
C ALA A 429 3.04 0.98 20.97
N THR A 430 2.16 0.56 20.07
CA THR A 430 1.35 1.45 19.23
C THR A 430 -0.12 1.21 19.53
N ILE A 431 -0.72 0.25 18.82
CA ILE A 431 -2.15 -0.08 18.87
C ILE A 431 -2.59 -0.41 20.31
N LYS A 432 -1.90 -1.34 20.98
CA LYS A 432 -2.34 -1.78 22.31
C LYS A 432 -2.18 -0.69 23.36
N GLU A 433 -1.03 -0.03 23.41
CA GLU A 433 -0.78 1.04 24.38
C GLU A 433 -1.74 2.22 24.19
N GLY A 434 -1.97 2.66 22.95
CA GLY A 434 -2.94 3.72 22.65
C GLY A 434 -4.36 3.30 23.07
N TYR A 435 -4.74 2.06 22.79
CA TYR A 435 -6.05 1.56 23.21
C TYR A 435 -6.18 1.49 24.75
N GLU A 436 -5.18 0.99 25.47
CA GLU A 436 -5.18 0.95 26.93
C GLU A 436 -5.25 2.36 27.56
N GLN A 437 -4.61 3.35 26.92
CA GLN A 437 -4.71 4.76 27.32
C GLN A 437 -6.13 5.30 27.13
N ALA A 438 -6.75 5.05 25.98
CA ALA A 438 -8.15 5.43 25.74
C ALA A 438 -9.11 4.72 26.72
N CYS A 439 -8.93 3.42 26.98
CA CYS A 439 -9.71 2.68 27.98
C CYS A 439 -9.56 3.26 29.38
N SER A 440 -8.39 3.80 29.76
CA SER A 440 -8.23 4.47 31.06
C SER A 440 -9.13 5.72 31.20
N VAL A 441 -9.38 6.42 30.09
CA VAL A 441 -10.32 7.55 30.05
C VAL A 441 -11.76 7.08 30.17
N VAL A 442 -12.12 6.00 29.47
CA VAL A 442 -13.45 5.36 29.60
C VAL A 442 -13.71 4.95 31.05
N ASN A 443 -12.74 4.31 31.70
CA ASN A 443 -12.82 3.91 33.11
C ASN A 443 -12.94 5.12 34.05
N TYR A 444 -12.24 6.23 33.76
CA TYR A 444 -12.38 7.47 34.52
C TYR A 444 -13.80 8.05 34.40
N ILE A 445 -14.35 8.07 33.18
CA ILE A 445 -15.73 8.53 32.93
C ILE A 445 -16.74 7.64 33.65
N ASP A 446 -16.58 6.32 33.58
CA ASP A 446 -17.47 5.35 34.21
C ASP A 446 -17.51 5.51 35.74
N ARG A 447 -16.36 5.77 36.37
CA ARG A 447 -16.26 6.00 37.83
C ARG A 447 -16.63 7.42 38.27
N SER A 448 -16.67 8.38 37.34
CA SER A 448 -17.07 9.75 37.63
C SER A 448 -18.57 9.83 37.93
N ASP A 449 -18.96 10.79 38.78
CA ASP A 449 -20.36 11.08 39.11
C ASP A 449 -21.07 11.75 37.91
N LYS A 450 -21.69 12.93 38.12
CA LYS A 450 -22.40 13.65 37.05
C LYS A 450 -21.48 14.48 36.16
N THR A 451 -20.39 14.98 36.72
CA THR A 451 -19.47 15.89 36.03
C THR A 451 -18.11 15.24 35.90
N ILE A 452 -17.63 15.18 34.67
CA ILE A 452 -16.29 14.74 34.31
C ILE A 452 -15.42 15.98 34.22
N CYS A 453 -14.29 16.01 34.90
CA CYS A 453 -13.36 17.13 34.89
C CYS A 453 -12.11 16.76 34.08
N LEU A 454 -11.71 17.64 33.18
CA LEU A 454 -10.42 17.56 32.49
C LEU A 454 -9.46 18.56 33.12
N PHE A 455 -8.19 18.20 33.20
CA PHE A 455 -7.18 18.98 33.92
C PHE A 455 -6.04 19.43 33.00
N ASP A 456 -5.35 20.50 33.39
CA ASP A 456 -4.03 20.82 32.87
C ASP A 456 -2.95 20.02 33.62
N LYS A 457 -1.69 20.13 33.16
CA LYS A 457 -0.52 19.51 33.81
C LYS A 457 -0.29 19.93 35.27
N ASN A 458 -0.90 21.03 35.72
CA ASN A 458 -0.78 21.56 37.07
C ASN A 458 -1.96 21.12 37.96
N GLY A 459 -2.94 20.39 37.42
CA GLY A 459 -4.14 19.96 38.12
C GLY A 459 -5.25 21.01 38.20
N ASN A 460 -5.20 22.07 37.39
CA ASN A 460 -6.33 23.00 37.26
C ASN A 460 -7.36 22.40 36.31
N VAL A 461 -8.65 22.53 36.63
CA VAL A 461 -9.73 22.13 35.72
C VAL A 461 -9.75 23.06 34.50
N THR A 462 -9.60 22.50 33.30
CA THR A 462 -9.69 23.25 32.04
C THR A 462 -11.09 23.19 31.46
N ASP A 463 -11.70 22.00 31.51
CA ASP A 463 -12.98 21.71 30.88
C ASP A 463 -13.80 20.75 31.74
N THR A 464 -15.11 20.74 31.50
CA THR A 464 -16.04 19.84 32.17
C THR A 464 -17.07 19.30 31.20
N LEU A 465 -17.48 18.06 31.41
CA LEU A 465 -18.49 17.39 30.61
C LEU A 465 -19.56 16.78 31.52
N ASP A 466 -20.83 16.93 31.14
CA ASP A 466 -21.94 16.23 31.79
C ASP A 466 -21.96 14.78 31.32
N LYS A 467 -21.73 13.84 32.24
CA LYS A 467 -21.75 12.39 31.96
C LYS A 467 -23.08 11.96 31.34
N SER A 468 -24.19 12.58 31.73
CA SER A 468 -25.52 12.22 31.20
C SER A 468 -25.74 12.65 29.75
N ALA A 469 -24.90 13.56 29.23
CA ALA A 469 -24.92 13.94 27.83
C ALA A 469 -24.24 12.91 26.92
N ILE A 470 -23.38 12.04 27.48
CA ILE A 470 -22.64 11.02 26.74
C ILE A 470 -23.54 9.80 26.50
N LYS A 471 -23.77 9.48 25.23
CA LYS A 471 -24.56 8.34 24.76
C LYS A 471 -23.68 7.25 24.16
N GLN A 472 -22.54 7.63 23.59
CA GLN A 472 -21.60 6.74 22.92
C GLN A 472 -20.18 7.21 23.19
N ILE A 473 -19.27 6.27 23.42
CA ILE A 473 -17.84 6.54 23.50
C ILE A 473 -17.16 5.70 22.42
N VAL A 474 -16.27 6.31 21.65
CA VAL A 474 -15.48 5.65 20.62
C VAL A 474 -14.00 5.87 20.93
N PRO A 475 -13.28 4.83 21.39
CA PRO A 475 -11.83 4.86 21.43
C PRO A 475 -11.28 4.90 20.00
N VAL A 476 -10.31 5.77 19.75
CA VAL A 476 -9.64 5.90 18.47
C VAL A 476 -8.13 5.80 18.69
N VAL A 477 -7.46 4.94 17.94
CA VAL A 477 -6.00 4.94 17.85
C VAL A 477 -5.61 5.51 16.49
N PHE A 478 -5.02 6.70 16.52
CA PHE A 478 -4.64 7.44 15.31
C PHE A 478 -3.15 7.21 15.00
N LEU A 479 -2.85 6.68 13.82
CA LEU A 479 -1.50 6.24 13.46
C LEU A 479 -0.82 7.20 12.46
N ASP A 480 0.50 7.36 12.55
CA ASP A 480 1.27 8.07 11.51
C ASP A 480 1.58 7.19 10.29
N SER A 481 1.46 5.87 10.44
CA SER A 481 1.82 4.89 9.40
C SER A 481 0.71 3.88 9.21
N TYR A 482 0.60 3.36 8.00
CA TYR A 482 -0.32 2.30 7.62
C TYR A 482 0.07 0.96 8.24
N PHE A 483 -0.91 0.25 8.82
CA PHE A 483 -0.72 -1.03 9.53
C PHE A 483 -1.53 -2.18 8.93
N GLY A 484 -2.25 -1.94 7.81
CA GLY A 484 -3.05 -2.94 7.11
C GLY A 484 -4.06 -3.65 8.00
N LEU A 485 -4.18 -4.97 7.81
CA LEU A 485 -5.13 -5.81 8.55
C LEU A 485 -4.96 -5.73 10.08
N LEU A 486 -3.77 -5.36 10.60
CA LEU A 486 -3.58 -5.16 12.05
C LEU A 486 -4.41 -4.00 12.61
N ALA A 487 -4.70 -2.99 11.79
CA ALA A 487 -5.51 -1.84 12.16
C ALA A 487 -7.00 -2.10 11.90
N THR A 488 -7.36 -2.63 10.74
CA THR A 488 -8.76 -2.86 10.37
C THR A 488 -9.42 -3.99 11.18
N ASP A 489 -8.67 -5.00 11.61
CA ASP A 489 -9.19 -6.06 12.49
C ASP A 489 -8.48 -6.10 13.86
N PRO A 490 -8.92 -5.25 14.82
CA PRO A 490 -8.35 -5.23 16.16
C PRO A 490 -8.57 -6.53 16.95
N THR A 491 -9.50 -7.40 16.53
CA THR A 491 -9.79 -8.67 17.23
C THR A 491 -8.59 -9.62 17.24
N ILE A 492 -7.65 -9.41 16.32
CA ILE A 492 -6.45 -10.21 16.16
C ILE A 492 -5.48 -9.99 17.32
N TRP A 493 -5.36 -8.76 17.83
CA TRP A 493 -4.31 -8.37 18.79
C TRP A 493 -4.83 -7.82 20.11
N LEU A 494 -6.10 -7.45 20.17
CA LEU A 494 -6.73 -6.84 21.33
C LEU A 494 -7.81 -7.72 21.92
N SER A 495 -7.88 -7.73 23.25
CA SER A 495 -9.07 -8.17 23.95
C SER A 495 -10.09 -7.05 23.94
N LYS A 496 -11.34 -7.37 23.64
CA LYS A 496 -12.44 -6.42 23.70
C LYS A 496 -12.62 -5.93 25.14
N ASP A 497 -12.73 -4.62 25.33
CA ASP A 497 -13.13 -4.06 26.63
C ASP A 497 -14.66 -4.09 26.72
N GLU A 498 -15.21 -4.45 27.88
CA GLU A 498 -16.66 -4.60 28.04
C GLU A 498 -17.42 -3.27 27.89
N VAL A 499 -16.78 -2.16 28.26
CA VAL A 499 -17.38 -0.82 28.21
C VAL A 499 -16.93 -0.08 26.95
N ALA A 500 -15.63 -0.06 26.66
CA ALA A 500 -15.05 0.70 25.56
C ALA A 500 -15.21 0.01 24.19
N GLY A 501 -15.46 -1.32 24.16
CA GLY A 501 -15.61 -2.07 22.92
C GLY A 501 -14.28 -2.41 22.25
N TYR A 502 -14.17 -2.15 20.95
CA TYR A 502 -12.90 -2.18 20.21
C TYR A 502 -12.61 -0.75 19.71
N PRO A 503 -11.35 -0.34 19.62
CA PRO A 503 -11.02 0.97 19.07
C PRO A 503 -11.21 0.99 17.57
N TRP A 504 -11.55 2.16 17.04
CA TRP A 504 -11.28 2.44 15.63
C TRP A 504 -9.80 2.78 15.46
N ILE A 505 -9.08 2.01 14.66
CA ILE A 505 -7.65 2.21 14.41
C ILE A 505 -7.52 2.69 12.98
N ILE A 506 -6.92 3.86 12.78
CA ILE A 506 -6.83 4.49 11.47
C ILE A 506 -5.55 5.30 11.36
N ASP A 507 -4.87 5.24 10.22
CA ASP A 507 -3.74 6.12 9.95
C ASP A 507 -4.20 7.48 9.39
N ARG A 508 -3.33 8.48 9.52
CA ARG A 508 -3.61 9.85 9.12
C ARG A 508 -4.08 9.96 7.67
N ASP A 509 -3.40 9.29 6.75
CA ASP A 509 -3.59 9.53 5.33
C ASP A 509 -4.86 8.80 4.84
N THR A 510 -5.13 7.59 5.35
CA THR A 510 -6.40 6.89 5.13
C THR A 510 -7.59 7.67 5.72
N PHE A 511 -7.45 8.27 6.91
CA PHE A 511 -8.50 9.14 7.46
C PHE A 511 -8.80 10.32 6.54
N ARG A 512 -7.77 11.01 6.03
CA ARG A 512 -7.95 12.14 5.08
C ARG A 512 -8.66 11.71 3.81
N THR A 513 -8.37 10.50 3.29
CA THR A 513 -9.05 9.92 2.15
C THR A 513 -10.53 9.67 2.45
N ILE A 514 -10.84 9.01 3.57
CA ILE A 514 -12.22 8.75 4.01
C ILE A 514 -13.02 10.05 4.19
N ALA A 515 -12.38 11.07 4.76
CA ALA A 515 -12.96 12.39 5.00
C ALA A 515 -13.41 13.12 3.71
N LEU A 516 -12.97 12.70 2.52
CA LEU A 516 -13.46 13.24 1.24
C LEU A 516 -14.95 12.95 0.99
N ARG A 517 -15.52 11.92 1.63
CA ARG A 517 -16.94 11.55 1.49
C ARG A 517 -17.68 11.40 2.81
N VAL A 518 -16.96 11.07 3.88
CA VAL A 518 -17.43 11.08 5.27
C VAL A 518 -17.02 12.42 5.89
N ASP A 519 -17.65 13.48 5.42
CA ASP A 519 -17.22 14.89 5.55
C ASP A 519 -18.05 15.74 6.54
N SER A 520 -18.87 15.07 7.36
CA SER A 520 -19.76 15.72 8.33
C SER A 520 -19.86 14.91 9.63
N PRO A 521 -20.21 15.56 10.75
CA PRO A 521 -20.33 14.89 12.04
C PRO A 521 -21.33 13.72 11.99
N GLU A 522 -22.47 13.90 11.33
CA GLU A 522 -23.51 12.88 11.23
C GLU A 522 -23.01 11.64 10.47
N LYS A 523 -22.37 11.84 9.29
CA LYS A 523 -21.82 10.74 8.51
C LYS A 523 -20.72 10.00 9.26
N LEU A 524 -19.84 10.73 9.97
CA LEU A 524 -18.76 10.11 10.74
C LEU A 524 -19.32 9.31 11.92
N ILE A 525 -20.29 9.85 12.66
CA ILE A 525 -20.94 9.14 13.77
C ILE A 525 -21.66 7.89 13.26
N ASP A 526 -22.41 7.98 12.15
CA ASP A 526 -23.11 6.85 11.55
C ASP A 526 -22.13 5.77 11.08
N PHE A 527 -21.04 6.17 10.42
CA PHE A 527 -19.97 5.27 10.01
C PHE A 527 -19.35 4.57 11.21
N LEU A 528 -18.91 5.31 12.23
CA LEU A 528 -18.27 4.72 13.42
C LEU A 528 -19.21 3.79 14.18
N THR A 529 -20.48 4.16 14.30
CA THR A 529 -21.50 3.33 14.97
C THR A 529 -21.69 2.00 14.24
N TRP A 530 -21.76 2.04 12.91
CA TRP A 530 -21.80 0.84 12.09
C TRP A 530 -20.48 0.05 12.21
N ARG A 531 -19.35 0.71 12.00
CA ARG A 531 -18.02 0.11 11.95
C ARG A 531 -17.65 -0.63 13.23
N ILE A 532 -18.00 -0.07 14.39
CA ILE A 532 -17.76 -0.68 15.70
C ILE A 532 -18.57 -1.97 15.88
N ARG A 533 -19.81 -1.98 15.39
CA ARG A 533 -20.68 -3.17 15.43
C ARG A 533 -20.14 -4.29 14.56
N GLU A 534 -19.47 -3.95 13.46
CA GLU A 534 -18.98 -4.90 12.46
C GLU A 534 -17.49 -5.32 12.66
N HIS A 535 -16.81 -4.93 13.74
CA HIS A 535 -15.43 -5.37 14.00
C HIS A 535 -15.29 -6.91 14.01
N GLY A 536 -14.17 -7.40 13.47
CA GLY A 536 -13.86 -8.83 13.33
C GLY A 536 -14.64 -9.55 12.23
N ARG A 537 -15.49 -8.83 11.49
CA ARG A 537 -16.29 -9.40 10.39
C ARG A 537 -15.71 -9.15 9.02
N PHE A 538 -14.83 -8.15 8.88
CA PHE A 538 -14.14 -7.87 7.63
C PHE A 538 -12.78 -8.57 7.59
N ASN A 539 -12.42 -9.11 6.45
CA ASN A 539 -11.06 -9.55 6.13
C ASN A 539 -10.47 -8.60 5.07
N GLU A 540 -10.33 -7.33 5.45
CA GLU A 540 -9.88 -6.23 4.61
C GLU A 540 -8.62 -5.59 5.19
N ALA A 541 -7.63 -5.33 4.36
CA ALA A 541 -6.41 -4.65 4.80
C ALA A 541 -6.59 -3.12 4.86
N ASP A 542 -7.43 -2.56 4.00
CA ASP A 542 -7.61 -1.12 3.87
C ASP A 542 -8.96 -0.67 4.46
N GLU A 543 -8.91 0.25 5.43
CA GLU A 543 -10.11 0.84 6.04
C GLU A 543 -10.86 1.72 5.03
N ALA A 544 -10.19 2.27 4.00
CA ALA A 544 -10.85 3.01 2.93
C ALA A 544 -11.82 2.10 2.16
N THR A 545 -11.49 0.84 1.88
CA THR A 545 -12.42 -0.12 1.25
C THR A 545 -13.69 -0.30 2.09
N ILE A 546 -13.55 -0.46 3.41
CA ILE A 546 -14.68 -0.61 4.34
C ILE A 546 -15.54 0.67 4.38
N ALA A 547 -14.90 1.84 4.44
CA ALA A 547 -15.59 3.13 4.41
C ALA A 547 -16.26 3.40 3.06
N GLY A 548 -15.64 2.98 1.96
CA GLY A 548 -16.17 3.09 0.60
C GLY A 548 -17.45 2.28 0.44
N TYR A 549 -17.46 1.06 0.97
CA TYR A 549 -18.67 0.24 1.06
C TYR A 549 -19.78 0.96 1.83
N PHE A 550 -19.45 1.55 3.00
CA PHE A 550 -20.42 2.33 3.77
C PHE A 550 -20.93 3.57 3.00
N VAL A 551 -20.08 4.28 2.28
CA VAL A 551 -20.47 5.44 1.47
C VAL A 551 -21.44 5.03 0.35
N GLN A 552 -21.24 3.87 -0.26
CA GLN A 552 -22.06 3.39 -1.38
C GLN A 552 -23.37 2.75 -0.94
N HIS A 553 -23.37 2.03 0.20
CA HIS A 553 -24.53 1.22 0.61
C HIS A 553 -25.15 1.64 1.96
N GLY A 554 -24.50 2.50 2.72
CA GLY A 554 -24.89 2.84 4.08
C GLY A 554 -24.58 1.73 5.10
N PRO A 555 -25.23 1.73 6.28
CA PRO A 555 -24.94 0.80 7.37
C PRO A 555 -25.58 -0.59 7.19
N VAL A 556 -25.41 -1.19 6.01
CA VAL A 556 -25.95 -2.51 5.68
C VAL A 556 -25.37 -3.55 6.64
N PRO A 557 -26.22 -4.32 7.37
CA PRO A 557 -25.73 -5.40 8.22
C PRO A 557 -25.12 -6.53 7.39
N LEU A 558 -23.96 -7.03 7.80
CA LEU A 558 -23.34 -8.19 7.19
C LEU A 558 -24.07 -9.50 7.62
N PRO A 559 -23.89 -10.63 6.91
CA PRO A 559 -24.51 -11.92 7.25
C PRO A 559 -24.17 -12.45 8.65
N ASN A 560 -25.18 -12.60 9.53
CA ASN A 560 -25.03 -12.92 10.96
C ASN A 560 -24.62 -14.38 11.29
N ASP A 561 -24.07 -15.13 10.35
CA ASP A 561 -23.69 -16.54 10.53
C ASP A 561 -22.23 -16.74 10.98
N GLY A 562 -21.55 -15.66 11.36
CA GLY A 562 -20.15 -15.67 11.80
C GLY A 562 -19.14 -15.72 10.66
N THR A 563 -19.59 -15.53 9.41
CA THR A 563 -18.70 -15.53 8.25
C THR A 563 -17.93 -14.23 8.14
N GLN A 564 -16.61 -14.33 7.93
CA GLN A 564 -15.80 -13.18 7.52
C GLN A 564 -16.12 -12.80 6.07
N VAL A 565 -16.19 -11.50 5.85
CA VAL A 565 -16.56 -10.89 4.58
C VAL A 565 -15.33 -10.21 4.00
N ARG A 566 -15.05 -10.52 2.73
CA ARG A 566 -14.08 -9.77 1.93
C ARG A 566 -14.85 -8.95 0.90
N LEU A 567 -14.65 -7.65 0.94
CA LEU A 567 -15.18 -6.65 0.04
C LEU A 567 -14.38 -6.64 -1.29
N ASP A 568 -14.97 -6.04 -2.31
CA ASP A 568 -14.27 -5.76 -3.55
C ASP A 568 -13.39 -4.52 -3.36
N ASP A 569 -12.11 -4.61 -3.74
CA ASP A 569 -11.17 -3.49 -3.55
C ASP A 569 -11.67 -2.21 -4.23
N SER A 570 -12.52 -2.28 -5.26
CA SER A 570 -13.06 -1.11 -5.96
C SER A 570 -13.98 -0.20 -5.14
N TYR A 571 -14.36 -0.58 -3.92
CA TYR A 571 -15.16 0.30 -3.06
C TYR A 571 -14.45 1.61 -2.70
N ASP A 572 -13.13 1.61 -2.63
CA ASP A 572 -12.30 2.78 -2.33
C ASP A 572 -12.32 3.86 -3.44
N LYS A 573 -12.68 3.49 -4.68
CA LYS A 573 -12.68 4.38 -5.86
C LYS A 573 -13.60 5.59 -5.71
N VAL A 574 -14.57 5.56 -4.79
CA VAL A 574 -15.41 6.73 -4.47
C VAL A 574 -14.61 7.89 -3.92
N PHE A 575 -13.50 7.61 -3.22
CA PHE A 575 -12.61 8.62 -2.68
C PHE A 575 -11.71 9.19 -3.76
N ASP A 576 -11.17 8.35 -4.64
CA ASP A 576 -10.41 8.80 -5.82
C ASP A 576 -11.25 9.70 -6.72
N ALA A 577 -12.48 9.28 -7.02
CA ALA A 577 -13.39 10.10 -7.81
C ALA A 577 -13.66 11.47 -7.13
N ALA A 578 -13.77 11.51 -5.80
CA ALA A 578 -13.94 12.76 -5.06
C ALA A 578 -12.67 13.62 -5.07
N TYR A 579 -11.51 12.99 -4.89
CA TYR A 579 -10.20 13.62 -4.92
C TYR A 579 -9.95 14.30 -6.26
N PHE A 580 -10.03 13.56 -7.37
CA PHE A 580 -9.76 14.10 -8.70
C PHE A 580 -10.77 15.17 -9.12
N ARG A 581 -12.03 15.09 -8.68
CA ARG A 581 -13.01 16.18 -8.86
C ARG A 581 -12.62 17.45 -8.11
N SER A 582 -12.07 17.31 -6.90
CA SER A 582 -11.53 18.48 -6.16
C SER A 582 -10.36 19.15 -6.91
N LYS A 583 -9.70 18.42 -7.81
CA LYS A 583 -8.65 18.91 -8.72
C LYS A 583 -9.18 19.41 -10.07
N GLY A 584 -10.50 19.44 -10.25
CA GLY A 584 -11.14 19.91 -11.48
C GLY A 584 -11.22 18.88 -12.60
N MET A 585 -10.97 17.60 -12.32
CA MET A 585 -11.14 16.51 -13.29
C MET A 585 -12.59 16.02 -13.29
N ASP A 586 -13.15 15.78 -14.47
CA ASP A 586 -14.50 15.25 -14.63
C ASP A 586 -14.49 13.71 -14.54
N ILE A 587 -14.38 13.20 -13.30
CA ILE A 587 -14.42 11.77 -13.00
C ILE A 587 -15.81 11.42 -12.45
N PRO A 588 -16.56 10.51 -13.10
CA PRO A 588 -17.84 10.07 -12.57
C PRO A 588 -17.63 9.25 -11.28
N ASP A 589 -18.62 9.31 -10.39
CA ASP A 589 -18.63 8.37 -9.27
C ASP A 589 -18.72 6.92 -9.79
N PRO A 590 -18.02 5.98 -9.15
CA PRO A 590 -18.25 4.57 -9.45
C PRO A 590 -19.74 4.26 -9.23
N VAL A 591 -20.32 3.50 -10.16
CA VAL A 591 -21.72 3.11 -10.06
C VAL A 591 -21.82 2.14 -8.90
N ALA A 592 -22.53 2.54 -7.84
CA ALA A 592 -22.83 1.63 -6.75
C ALA A 592 -23.65 0.46 -7.31
N ASP A 593 -23.14 -0.76 -7.14
CA ASP A 593 -23.90 -1.94 -7.51
C ASP A 593 -25.20 -1.99 -6.69
N GLU A 594 -26.32 -2.34 -7.33
CA GLU A 594 -27.62 -2.41 -6.62
C GLU A 594 -27.58 -3.39 -5.45
N ASN A 595 -26.71 -4.41 -5.54
CA ASN A 595 -26.44 -5.35 -4.47
C ASN A 595 -24.97 -5.20 -4.08
N PRO A 596 -24.66 -5.12 -2.78
CA PRO A 596 -23.28 -5.00 -2.39
C PRO A 596 -22.54 -6.29 -2.76
N VAL A 597 -21.41 -6.11 -3.44
CA VAL A 597 -20.49 -7.17 -3.81
C VAL A 597 -19.61 -7.51 -2.62
N TRP A 598 -19.66 -8.77 -2.21
CA TRP A 598 -18.72 -9.32 -1.25
C TRP A 598 -18.54 -10.80 -1.48
N SER A 599 -17.38 -11.30 -1.08
CA SER A 599 -17.11 -12.73 -1.02
C SER A 599 -17.11 -13.22 0.42
N THR A 600 -17.69 -14.40 0.62
CA THR A 600 -17.70 -15.09 1.91
C THR A 600 -16.94 -16.40 1.79
N MET A 601 -16.25 -16.76 2.87
CA MET A 601 -15.56 -18.04 2.98
C MET A 601 -16.10 -18.77 4.22
N ARG A 602 -16.92 -19.80 4.00
CA ARG A 602 -17.52 -20.56 5.08
C ARG A 602 -17.00 -21.99 5.11
N ARG A 603 -16.70 -22.50 6.30
CA ARG A 603 -16.39 -23.92 6.50
C ARG A 603 -17.68 -24.71 6.73
N ASP A 604 -17.87 -25.78 5.97
CA ASP A 604 -18.95 -26.77 6.12
C ASP A 604 -18.34 -28.18 6.16
N GLY A 605 -18.00 -28.64 7.37
CA GLY A 605 -17.25 -29.87 7.59
C GLY A 605 -15.89 -29.85 6.88
N ASP A 606 -15.72 -30.78 5.93
CA ASP A 606 -14.55 -30.92 5.06
C ASP A 606 -14.69 -30.15 3.75
N GLN A 607 -15.52 -29.12 3.70
CA GLN A 607 -15.66 -28.25 2.54
C GLN A 607 -15.47 -26.78 2.95
N LEU A 608 -14.76 -26.03 2.11
CA LEU A 608 -14.79 -24.59 2.08
C LEU A 608 -15.83 -24.19 1.03
N LEU A 609 -16.85 -23.45 1.42
CA LEU A 609 -17.77 -22.81 0.52
C LEU A 609 -17.25 -21.39 0.26
N LEU A 610 -17.03 -21.06 -1.01
CA LEU A 610 -16.71 -19.71 -1.47
C LEU A 610 -17.96 -19.17 -2.14
N GLU A 611 -18.52 -18.09 -1.61
CA GLU A 611 -19.67 -17.43 -2.22
C GLU A 611 -19.29 -16.02 -2.64
N ILE A 612 -19.93 -15.53 -3.69
CA ILE A 612 -19.90 -14.13 -4.10
C ILE A 612 -21.37 -13.69 -4.17
N ASP A 613 -21.73 -12.64 -3.45
CA ASP A 613 -23.09 -12.08 -3.37
C ASP A 613 -24.11 -13.11 -2.86
N GLY A 614 -23.71 -13.93 -1.89
CA GLY A 614 -24.52 -15.02 -1.33
C GLY A 614 -24.82 -16.16 -2.32
N LYS A 615 -24.14 -16.20 -3.48
CA LYS A 615 -24.21 -17.31 -4.44
C LYS A 615 -22.93 -18.13 -4.39
N GLU A 616 -23.06 -19.44 -4.27
CA GLU A 616 -21.91 -20.36 -4.35
C GLU A 616 -21.12 -20.13 -5.64
N TYR A 617 -19.91 -19.61 -5.49
CA TYR A 617 -18.94 -19.37 -6.56
C TYR A 617 -18.05 -20.60 -6.77
N ASP A 618 -17.58 -21.19 -5.67
CA ASP A 618 -16.82 -22.44 -5.69
C ASP A 618 -16.99 -23.20 -4.38
N ARG A 619 -16.57 -24.45 -4.42
CA ARG A 619 -16.56 -25.34 -3.27
C ARG A 619 -15.26 -26.11 -3.28
N LEU A 620 -14.41 -25.86 -2.29
CA LEU A 620 -13.14 -26.53 -2.11
C LEU A 620 -13.32 -27.69 -1.16
N ASN A 621 -13.11 -28.92 -1.62
CA ASN A 621 -13.03 -30.04 -0.70
C ASN A 621 -11.71 -29.95 0.07
N LEU A 622 -11.80 -29.91 1.40
CA LEU A 622 -10.67 -29.65 2.27
C LEU A 622 -9.64 -30.78 2.22
N GLU A 623 -10.04 -32.05 2.19
CA GLU A 623 -9.09 -33.17 2.17
C GLU A 623 -8.30 -33.28 0.85
N SER A 624 -9.00 -33.12 -0.27
CA SER A 624 -8.41 -33.25 -1.60
C SER A 624 -7.79 -31.94 -2.11
N GLY A 625 -8.18 -30.80 -1.53
CA GLY A 625 -7.84 -29.46 -1.98
C GLY A 625 -8.29 -29.14 -3.41
N VAL A 626 -9.17 -29.95 -3.99
CA VAL A 626 -9.66 -29.77 -5.36
C VAL A 626 -10.93 -28.93 -5.33
N SER A 627 -10.92 -27.82 -6.08
CA SER A 627 -12.11 -27.00 -6.26
C SER A 627 -13.13 -27.71 -7.16
N HIS A 628 -14.42 -27.53 -6.87
CA HIS A 628 -15.48 -28.04 -7.73
C HIS A 628 -15.32 -27.49 -9.16
N ARG A 629 -14.90 -26.23 -9.29
CA ARG A 629 -14.68 -25.57 -10.58
C ARG A 629 -13.53 -26.19 -11.37
N ASP A 630 -12.45 -26.61 -10.74
CA ASP A 630 -11.33 -27.30 -11.41
C ASP A 630 -11.74 -28.70 -11.88
N LEU A 631 -12.52 -29.43 -11.08
CA LEU A 631 -13.11 -30.70 -11.52
C LEU A 631 -14.00 -30.51 -12.76
N LEU A 632 -14.74 -29.41 -12.84
CA LEU A 632 -15.56 -29.07 -14.00
C LEU A 632 -14.69 -28.69 -15.21
N LYS A 633 -13.62 -27.90 -15.03
CA LYS A 633 -12.65 -27.55 -16.09
C LYS A 633 -11.96 -28.81 -16.64
N GLU A 634 -11.50 -29.70 -15.77
CA GLU A 634 -10.95 -31.03 -16.10
C GLU A 634 -11.93 -31.87 -16.93
N ARG A 635 -13.18 -32.01 -16.45
CA ARG A 635 -14.24 -32.75 -17.16
C ARG A 635 -14.52 -32.16 -18.54
N ARG A 636 -14.54 -30.83 -18.68
CA ARG A 636 -14.70 -30.11 -19.97
C ARG A 636 -13.50 -30.40 -20.90
N LYS A 637 -12.26 -30.32 -20.40
CA LYS A 637 -11.04 -30.68 -21.16
C LYS A 637 -11.08 -32.13 -21.64
N ARG A 638 -11.45 -33.09 -20.76
CA ARG A 638 -11.62 -34.51 -21.12
C ARG A 638 -12.70 -34.74 -22.18
N ARG A 639 -13.87 -34.07 -22.06
CA ARG A 639 -14.93 -34.10 -23.09
C ARG A 639 -14.45 -33.54 -24.43
N LYS A 640 -13.73 -32.41 -24.45
CA LYS A 640 -13.13 -31.83 -25.68
C LYS A 640 -12.14 -32.81 -26.32
N ARG A 641 -11.24 -33.42 -25.53
CA ARG A 641 -10.29 -34.45 -26.02
C ARG A 641 -11.02 -35.67 -26.60
N ARG A 642 -12.05 -36.19 -25.92
CA ARG A 642 -12.86 -37.33 -26.38
C ARG A 642 -13.62 -36.99 -27.69
N LYS A 643 -14.21 -35.79 -27.81
CA LYS A 643 -14.82 -35.32 -29.07
C LYS A 643 -13.80 -35.21 -30.20
N LYS A 644 -12.59 -34.71 -29.93
CA LYS A 644 -11.49 -34.61 -30.92
C LYS A 644 -11.03 -36.00 -31.39
N LEU A 645 -10.93 -36.97 -30.48
CA LEU A 645 -10.61 -38.36 -30.78
C LEU A 645 -11.72 -39.05 -31.60
N LEU A 646 -13.00 -38.84 -31.24
CA LEU A 646 -14.15 -39.36 -32.00
C LEU A 646 -14.22 -38.77 -33.42
N LYS A 647 -13.95 -37.46 -33.60
CA LYS A 647 -13.85 -36.84 -34.92
C LYS A 647 -12.69 -37.42 -35.74
N LYS A 648 -11.53 -37.68 -35.13
CA LYS A 648 -10.40 -38.35 -35.80
C LYS A 648 -10.74 -39.78 -36.21
N ARG A 649 -11.49 -40.52 -35.39
CA ARG A 649 -11.95 -41.90 -35.69
C ARG A 649 -13.06 -41.98 -36.75
N LYS A 650 -13.82 -40.91 -36.99
CA LYS A 650 -14.81 -40.83 -38.08
C LYS A 650 -14.21 -40.36 -39.41
N LYS A 651 -12.99 -39.81 -39.39
CA LYS A 651 -12.24 -39.38 -40.58
C LYS A 651 -11.24 -40.42 -41.08
N LYS A 652 -10.96 -41.44 -40.27
CA LYS A 652 -10.36 -42.71 -40.68
C LYS A 652 -11.49 -43.68 -40.94
#